data_AF-A0A239MDE9-F1
#
_entry.id   AF-A0A239MDE9-F1
#
_cell.length_a   1.000
_cell.length_b   1.000
_cell.length_c   1.000
_cell.angle_alpha   90.00
_cell.angle_beta   90.00
_cell.angle_gamma   90.00
#
_symmetry.space_group_name_H-M   'P 1'
#
loop_
_entity.id
_entity.type
_entity.pdbx_description
1 polymer ?
#
loop_
_entity_poly.entity_id
_entity_poly.type
_entity_poly.pdbx_seq_one_letter_code
_entity_poly.pdbx_strand_id
1 'polypeptide(L)'
;MKKKLLINQVKVARIQDGRTIPTKVAYQGRKFKIGRHAEDSEDCDRLFENFKVELGRQTREQLRTQKQEISKVHSRTVVGIAKDFLEGVCDEVFKNTQRDGYLEPKKVLVAEPISFEEEGKVSGEWLSNYRFAVRSALQSKFQEVDFLPEPFAVFQYYRYGFRHPLLSENAKHIALVLDFGGGTFDVSVIETTNTGDISGSGANSRPLAAKSIPVGGYFVNQKVAERLLFSNIDDAKTKRRARDVIDRVERSGGFLGVANPAAQLFGEHEQAFVQNFRNLLREVEGAKVRICNSVSNWDLTAELGTAVSHLVNVPIHPFDSETQRLEFRITANDLREVFISNVWQSRLRDAVKRALQRAEEELRSRPISVVLLSGGSTNIGWTKELIERDLAEHIADADVLEISENYQEVVAKGLAVECARQYFTEGDGDFGAVTYNRLNLALRTDEGELELCPFSPRTQDLPRAEDKGTLLASASSLRAFLDKPISWKARLKRAPKQQLEYHYLKSSYDPNDLDSVHNIGVNRVRVPTQVFGQSIDIELTVREDGTATPAFLLNRGKRNETRIAGDDFYLDMTFAGQPQRAESYMGLDFGTATSAASLVFQSDVKAYKDRERQKAWTELNDLVEILPYCIAHPLGNYMAQTEAHLLEKFGKRTLEAMLSFVAYICYCDVASLGNGKTPKLSAAFNRSAGPLKNLITNLSQGDLSETLVASRLLSILQKDFMNDLSLAIQEVNNIKHDRAVNVDFNYLLGVLGNHIKQSLGGIHFGNFESMRKDAFGGKYSGTFRSMRGSNAPFVELSNYSGAVDFASELVFLVDEASKTAISVSPFFLSGDVAVGTDTGKCNLLVLDGIEGRGSDFSYIPVQEGKGLKVGDYTCLDDLKKFCAEFFIGNGPSGIFRNVELSERHT
;
A
#
# COMPACT_ATOMS: atom_id res chain seq x y z
N MET A 1 15.45 20.12 -6.85
CA MET A 1 14.33 19.44 -6.16
C MET A 1 14.69 19.28 -4.69
N LYS A 2 13.83 19.70 -3.75
CA LYS A 2 14.00 19.36 -2.33
C LYS A 2 13.51 17.91 -2.15
N LYS A 3 14.43 16.99 -1.90
CA LYS A 3 14.13 15.58 -1.69
C LYS A 3 13.43 15.40 -0.34
N LYS A 4 12.28 14.73 -0.33
CA LYS A 4 11.47 14.55 0.87
C LYS A 4 11.68 13.16 1.46
N LEU A 5 11.88 13.04 2.78
CA LEU A 5 11.98 11.74 3.45
C LEU A 5 10.65 11.02 3.47
N LEU A 6 10.64 9.73 3.14
CA LEU A 6 9.41 8.97 3.05
C LEU A 6 8.92 8.45 4.40
N ILE A 7 7.61 8.35 4.52
CA ILE A 7 6.95 7.59 5.59
C ILE A 7 7.03 6.15 5.13
N ASN A 8 8.20 5.52 5.30
CA ASN A 8 8.53 4.31 4.55
C ASN A 8 7.60 3.13 4.81
N GLN A 9 6.84 3.14 5.90
CA GLN A 9 5.87 2.09 6.19
C GLN A 9 4.70 2.67 6.97
N VAL A 10 3.62 3.03 6.25
CA VAL A 10 2.30 3.17 6.87
C VAL A 10 1.98 1.83 7.52
N LYS A 11 1.91 1.81 8.86
CA LYS A 11 1.78 0.56 9.61
C LYS A 11 0.39 -0.01 9.39
N VAL A 12 0.31 -1.20 8.79
CA VAL A 12 -0.94 -1.96 8.74
C VAL A 12 -1.22 -2.54 10.12
N ALA A 13 -2.43 -2.31 10.62
CA ALA A 13 -2.85 -2.87 11.89
C ALA A 13 -2.96 -4.39 11.77
N ARG A 14 -2.37 -5.12 12.72
CA ARG A 14 -2.57 -6.57 12.81
C ARG A 14 -3.93 -6.84 13.44
N ILE A 15 -4.75 -7.65 12.78
CA ILE A 15 -6.08 -8.07 13.24
C ILE A 15 -6.12 -9.59 13.15
N GLN A 16 -6.33 -10.26 14.29
CA GLN A 16 -6.31 -11.74 14.39
C GLN A 16 -5.05 -12.34 13.72
N ASP A 17 -3.87 -11.81 14.08
CA ASP A 17 -2.54 -12.17 13.56
C ASP A 17 -2.29 -11.98 12.05
N GLY A 18 -3.25 -11.41 11.32
CA GLY A 18 -3.12 -11.07 9.90
C GLY A 18 -3.12 -9.57 9.64
N ARG A 19 -2.76 -9.19 8.40
CA ARG A 19 -2.80 -7.81 7.91
C ARG A 19 -4.17 -7.41 7.32
N THR A 20 -4.97 -8.42 7.00
CA THR A 20 -6.34 -8.30 6.49
C THR A 20 -7.24 -9.20 7.32
N ILE A 21 -8.55 -8.93 7.30
CA ILE A 21 -9.56 -9.70 8.02
C ILE A 21 -10.73 -10.04 7.07
N PRO A 22 -11.20 -11.29 7.01
CA PRO A 22 -12.42 -11.62 6.26
C PRO A 22 -13.61 -10.77 6.72
N THR A 23 -14.38 -10.21 5.78
CA THR A 23 -15.57 -9.40 6.11
C THR A 23 -16.76 -10.30 6.46
N LYS A 24 -16.66 -10.96 7.62
CA LYS A 24 -17.60 -12.00 8.08
C LYS A 24 -17.98 -11.81 9.54
N VAL A 25 -19.23 -12.16 9.88
CA VAL A 25 -19.74 -12.19 11.26
C VAL A 25 -20.50 -13.48 11.49
N ALA A 26 -20.09 -14.25 12.50
CA ALA A 26 -20.78 -15.47 12.94
C ALA A 26 -21.50 -15.20 14.27
N TYR A 27 -22.77 -15.60 14.37
CA TYR A 27 -23.57 -15.45 15.58
C TYR A 27 -23.83 -16.78 16.28
N GLN A 28 -23.83 -16.74 17.62
CA GLN A 28 -24.32 -17.79 18.50
C GLN A 28 -25.21 -17.12 19.56
N GLY A 29 -26.53 -17.21 19.37
CA GLY A 29 -27.51 -16.40 20.12
C GLY A 29 -27.33 -14.90 19.90
N ARG A 30 -26.83 -14.18 20.92
CA ARG A 30 -26.46 -12.75 20.84
C ARG A 30 -24.95 -12.51 20.72
N LYS A 31 -24.14 -13.53 21.02
CA LYS A 31 -22.68 -13.42 20.92
C LYS A 31 -22.30 -13.49 19.45
N PHE A 32 -21.22 -12.82 19.09
CA PHE A 32 -20.70 -12.83 17.75
C PHE A 32 -19.19 -13.00 17.73
N LYS A 33 -18.69 -13.55 16.63
CA LYS A 33 -17.28 -13.57 16.24
C LYS A 33 -17.17 -12.89 14.88
N ILE A 34 -16.01 -12.30 14.60
CA ILE A 34 -15.74 -11.62 13.33
C ILE A 34 -14.53 -12.24 12.63
N GLY A 35 -14.39 -12.04 11.33
CA GLY A 35 -13.14 -12.37 10.64
C GLY A 35 -12.86 -13.86 10.51
N ARG A 36 -11.58 -14.24 10.70
CA ARG A 36 -11.14 -15.63 10.70
C ARG A 36 -11.83 -16.42 11.81
N HIS A 37 -11.97 -15.82 12.99
CA HIS A 37 -12.71 -16.43 14.09
C HIS A 37 -14.18 -16.71 13.75
N ALA A 38 -14.79 -15.96 12.82
CA ALA A 38 -16.14 -16.26 12.32
C ALA A 38 -16.12 -17.40 11.30
N GLU A 39 -15.12 -17.43 10.43
CA GLU A 39 -14.93 -18.45 9.40
C GLU A 39 -14.61 -19.83 9.97
N ASP A 40 -13.79 -19.88 11.02
CA ASP A 40 -13.36 -21.11 11.71
C ASP A 40 -14.40 -21.60 12.75
N SER A 41 -15.52 -20.90 12.91
CA SER A 41 -16.50 -21.24 13.95
C SER A 41 -17.41 -22.39 13.49
N GLU A 42 -17.13 -23.59 14.00
CA GLU A 42 -17.98 -24.77 13.79
C GLU A 42 -19.34 -24.63 14.51
N ASP A 43 -19.36 -23.98 15.68
CA ASP A 43 -20.56 -23.76 16.51
C ASP A 43 -21.24 -22.40 16.26
N CYS A 44 -21.66 -22.11 15.03
CA CYS A 44 -22.42 -20.88 14.73
C CYS A 44 -23.87 -21.18 14.30
N ASP A 45 -24.82 -20.38 14.80
CA ASP A 45 -26.22 -20.44 14.37
C ASP A 45 -26.35 -19.94 12.93
N ARG A 46 -25.72 -18.80 12.64
CA ARG A 46 -25.68 -18.18 11.32
C ARG A 46 -24.38 -17.41 11.09
N LEU A 47 -23.88 -17.51 9.87
CA LEU A 47 -22.76 -16.74 9.33
C LEU A 47 -23.28 -15.70 8.34
N PHE A 48 -22.83 -14.46 8.47
CA PHE A 48 -23.14 -13.35 7.58
C PHE A 48 -21.88 -12.87 6.86
N GLU A 49 -22.05 -12.58 5.58
CA GLU A 49 -21.03 -12.12 4.63
C GLU A 49 -21.69 -11.16 3.62
N ASN A 50 -20.90 -10.41 2.84
CA ASN A 50 -21.37 -9.45 1.82
C ASN A 50 -22.33 -8.34 2.29
N PHE A 51 -22.47 -8.15 3.60
CA PHE A 51 -23.37 -7.14 4.17
C PHE A 51 -22.95 -5.69 3.81
N LYS A 52 -21.71 -5.43 3.34
CA LYS A 52 -21.28 -4.12 2.78
C LYS A 52 -22.21 -3.67 1.64
N VAL A 53 -22.51 -4.56 0.70
CA VAL A 53 -23.32 -4.23 -0.49
C VAL A 53 -24.77 -3.93 -0.10
N GLU A 54 -25.29 -4.69 0.86
CA GLU A 54 -26.65 -4.53 1.38
C GLU A 54 -26.87 -3.20 2.10
N LEU A 55 -25.81 -2.59 2.67
CA LEU A 55 -25.91 -1.27 3.31
C LEU A 55 -26.34 -0.16 2.35
N GLY A 56 -25.93 -0.21 1.08
CA GLY A 56 -26.33 0.81 0.12
C GLY A 56 -27.62 0.46 -0.63
N ARG A 57 -27.97 -0.83 -0.75
CA ARG A 57 -29.20 -1.28 -1.42
C ARG A 57 -30.48 -0.95 -0.65
N GLN A 58 -30.41 -0.96 0.67
CA GLN A 58 -31.55 -0.68 1.52
C GLN A 58 -31.75 0.83 1.71
N THR A 59 -33.01 1.27 1.76
CA THR A 59 -33.34 2.65 2.13
C THR A 59 -33.00 2.93 3.59
N ARG A 60 -32.86 4.20 3.96
CA ARG A 60 -32.59 4.60 5.36
C ARG A 60 -33.61 4.04 6.36
N GLU A 61 -34.86 3.89 5.95
CA GLU A 61 -35.90 3.31 6.78
C GLU A 61 -35.69 1.79 6.95
N GLN A 62 -35.46 1.08 5.85
CA GLN A 62 -35.18 -0.37 5.87
C GLN A 62 -33.95 -0.70 6.71
N LEU A 63 -32.87 0.07 6.57
CA LEU A 63 -31.66 -0.07 7.37
C LEU A 63 -31.91 0.00 8.89
N ARG A 64 -32.96 0.73 9.31
CA ARG A 64 -33.34 0.91 10.73
C ARG A 64 -34.38 -0.12 11.20
N THR A 65 -35.27 -0.57 10.32
CA THR A 65 -36.45 -1.36 10.71
C THR A 65 -36.37 -2.83 10.29
N GLN A 66 -35.74 -3.13 9.15
CA GLN A 66 -35.69 -4.46 8.58
C GLN A 66 -34.66 -5.32 9.32
N LYS A 67 -35.15 -6.27 10.11
CA LYS A 67 -34.32 -7.21 10.86
C LYS A 67 -34.21 -8.54 10.13
N GLN A 68 -33.01 -9.09 10.14
CA GLN A 68 -32.70 -10.45 9.71
C GLN A 68 -32.51 -11.32 10.95
N GLU A 69 -33.05 -12.54 10.93
CA GLU A 69 -32.80 -13.51 12.00
C GLU A 69 -31.31 -13.86 12.05
N ILE A 70 -30.69 -13.71 13.22
CA ILE A 70 -29.28 -14.06 13.47
C ILE A 70 -29.14 -15.37 14.26
N SER A 71 -30.18 -15.78 14.96
CA SER A 71 -30.34 -17.08 15.61
C SER A 71 -31.82 -17.43 15.70
N LYS A 72 -32.17 -18.63 16.18
CA LYS A 72 -33.57 -19.08 16.34
C LYS A 72 -34.46 -18.13 17.16
N VAL A 73 -33.85 -17.30 18.01
CA VAL A 73 -34.54 -16.42 18.97
C VAL A 73 -34.12 -14.95 18.87
N HIS A 74 -33.20 -14.58 17.98
CA HIS A 74 -32.70 -13.21 17.86
C HIS A 74 -32.66 -12.74 16.41
N SER A 75 -32.87 -11.44 16.23
CA SER A 75 -32.77 -10.76 14.94
C SER A 75 -32.00 -9.45 15.05
N ARG A 76 -31.38 -9.02 13.95
CA ARG A 76 -30.53 -7.83 13.86
C ARG A 76 -30.69 -7.18 12.49
N THR A 77 -30.59 -5.84 12.42
CA THR A 77 -30.59 -5.14 11.13
C THR A 77 -29.25 -5.29 10.42
N VAL A 78 -29.19 -5.03 9.12
CA VAL A 78 -27.92 -5.08 8.37
C VAL A 78 -26.91 -4.06 8.91
N VAL A 79 -27.37 -2.85 9.28
CA VAL A 79 -26.53 -1.87 9.98
C VAL A 79 -26.00 -2.43 11.30
N GLY A 80 -26.84 -3.15 12.04
CA GLY A 80 -26.43 -3.79 13.30
C GLY A 80 -25.38 -4.88 13.11
N ILE A 81 -25.43 -5.63 12.01
CA ILE A 81 -24.42 -6.63 11.64
C ILE A 81 -23.11 -5.96 11.23
N ALA A 82 -23.20 -4.93 10.38
CA ALA A 82 -22.03 -4.14 10.00
C ALA A 82 -21.38 -3.45 11.21
N LYS A 83 -22.19 -2.96 12.15
CA LYS A 83 -21.71 -2.40 13.41
C LYS A 83 -20.94 -3.42 14.24
N ASP A 84 -21.45 -4.63 14.41
CA ASP A 84 -20.75 -5.69 15.16
C ASP A 84 -19.39 -6.02 14.53
N PHE A 85 -19.34 -6.06 13.19
CA PHE A 85 -18.09 -6.25 12.46
C PHE A 85 -17.10 -5.11 12.70
N LEU A 86 -17.53 -3.87 12.43
CA LEU A 86 -16.69 -2.69 12.48
C LEU A 86 -16.20 -2.38 13.89
N GLU A 87 -17.06 -2.48 14.91
CA GLU A 87 -16.67 -2.31 16.31
C GLU A 87 -15.66 -3.39 16.74
N GLY A 88 -15.87 -4.66 16.34
CA GLY A 88 -14.92 -5.72 16.64
C GLY A 88 -13.56 -5.52 15.96
N VAL A 89 -13.53 -4.98 14.74
CA VAL A 89 -12.28 -4.59 14.06
C VAL A 89 -11.58 -3.47 14.83
N CYS A 90 -12.31 -2.42 15.20
CA CYS A 90 -11.75 -1.31 15.98
C CYS A 90 -11.20 -1.77 17.32
N ASP A 91 -11.90 -2.66 18.03
CA ASP A 91 -11.46 -3.16 19.34
C ASP A 91 -10.13 -3.91 19.27
N GLU A 92 -9.94 -4.74 18.24
CA GLU A 92 -8.65 -5.43 17.99
C GLU A 92 -7.53 -4.43 17.67
N VAL A 93 -7.81 -3.45 16.80
CA VAL A 93 -6.84 -2.40 16.45
C VAL A 93 -6.47 -1.55 17.67
N PHE A 94 -7.45 -1.14 18.47
CA PHE A 94 -7.25 -0.28 19.63
C PHE A 94 -6.50 -1.01 20.73
N LYS A 95 -6.82 -2.29 20.97
CA LYS A 95 -6.09 -3.14 21.92
C LYS A 95 -4.60 -3.24 21.54
N ASN A 96 -4.29 -3.42 20.26
CA ASN A 96 -2.91 -3.47 19.78
C ASN A 96 -2.22 -2.10 19.91
N THR A 97 -2.92 -1.02 19.55
CA THR A 97 -2.41 0.36 19.65
C THR A 97 -2.09 0.76 21.09
N GLN A 98 -2.96 0.41 22.04
CA GLN A 98 -2.76 0.65 23.47
C GLN A 98 -1.61 -0.17 24.04
N ARG A 99 -1.47 -1.44 23.62
CA ARG A 99 -0.33 -2.30 24.00
C ARG A 99 1.01 -1.69 23.57
N ASP A 100 1.01 -1.03 22.42
CA ASP A 100 2.17 -0.34 21.87
C ASP A 100 2.39 1.07 22.48
N GLY A 101 1.55 1.48 23.44
CA GLY A 101 1.70 2.73 24.19
C GLY A 101 1.08 3.98 23.54
N TYR A 102 0.33 3.81 22.45
CA TYR A 102 -0.30 4.91 21.71
C TYR A 102 -1.76 5.15 22.16
N LEU A 103 -2.29 6.34 21.87
CA LEU A 103 -3.73 6.62 22.04
C LEU A 103 -4.56 5.97 20.94
N GLU A 104 -5.82 5.67 21.30
CA GLU A 104 -6.84 5.30 20.32
C GLU A 104 -7.04 6.44 19.31
N PRO A 105 -7.12 6.10 18.01
CA PRO A 105 -7.36 7.09 16.98
C PRO A 105 -8.75 7.71 17.16
N LYS A 106 -8.81 9.04 17.20
CA LYS A 106 -10.07 9.80 17.29
C LYS A 106 -10.73 10.04 15.94
N LYS A 107 -9.98 9.86 14.85
CA LYS A 107 -10.40 10.18 13.48
C LYS A 107 -10.16 8.98 12.57
N VAL A 108 -11.12 8.70 11.70
CA VAL A 108 -11.04 7.63 10.72
C VAL A 108 -11.47 8.11 9.35
N LEU A 109 -10.71 7.71 8.34
CA LEU A 109 -11.10 7.84 6.93
C LEU A 109 -11.44 6.45 6.39
N VAL A 110 -12.66 6.32 5.88
CA VAL A 110 -13.20 5.03 5.39
C VAL A 110 -13.24 5.01 3.87
N ALA A 111 -12.90 3.87 3.28
CA ALA A 111 -13.03 3.62 1.85
C ALA A 111 -14.49 3.81 1.40
N GLU A 112 -14.67 4.66 0.38
CA GLU A 112 -15.91 4.75 -0.37
C GLU A 112 -15.79 3.93 -1.67
N PRO A 113 -16.66 2.93 -1.88
CA PRO A 113 -16.65 2.16 -3.11
C PRO A 113 -17.15 3.00 -4.29
N ILE A 114 -16.72 2.63 -5.49
CA ILE A 114 -17.33 3.15 -6.71
C ILE A 114 -18.78 2.66 -6.77
N SER A 115 -19.71 3.53 -7.14
CA SER A 115 -21.13 3.15 -7.26
C SER A 115 -21.32 1.96 -8.20
N PHE A 116 -22.03 0.94 -7.75
CA PHE A 116 -22.42 -0.20 -8.59
C PHE A 116 -23.31 0.27 -9.75
N GLU A 117 -22.84 0.14 -10.98
CA GLU A 117 -23.66 0.36 -12.17
C GLU A 117 -24.59 -0.84 -12.36
N GLU A 118 -25.77 -0.81 -11.75
CA GLU A 118 -26.90 -1.56 -12.29
C GLU A 118 -27.44 -0.78 -13.50
N GLU A 119 -27.50 -1.45 -14.65
CA GLU A 119 -27.87 -0.95 -15.97
C GLU A 119 -28.80 0.29 -15.93
N GLY A 120 -28.22 1.48 -16.12
CA GLY A 120 -28.97 2.70 -16.43
C GLY A 120 -29.53 3.50 -15.24
N LYS A 121 -29.26 3.16 -13.98
CA LYS A 121 -29.66 3.99 -12.81
C LYS A 121 -28.62 3.95 -11.69
N VAL A 122 -27.57 4.76 -11.80
CA VAL A 122 -26.77 5.12 -10.61
C VAL A 122 -27.46 6.29 -9.92
N SER A 123 -28.18 6.03 -8.83
CA SER A 123 -28.67 7.09 -7.95
C SER A 123 -27.61 7.38 -6.89
N GLY A 124 -27.28 8.65 -6.63
CA GLY A 124 -26.49 9.06 -5.45
C GLY A 124 -27.07 8.59 -4.10
N GLU A 125 -28.26 8.00 -4.11
CA GLU A 125 -28.95 7.37 -2.99
C GLU A 125 -28.18 6.18 -2.40
N TRP A 126 -27.58 5.29 -3.21
CA TRP A 126 -26.84 4.12 -2.70
C TRP A 126 -25.65 4.53 -1.82
N LEU A 127 -24.83 5.45 -2.33
CA LEU A 127 -23.67 5.99 -1.60
C LEU A 127 -24.10 6.76 -0.35
N SER A 128 -25.21 7.51 -0.44
CA SER A 128 -25.78 8.22 0.70
C SER A 128 -26.23 7.26 1.82
N ASN A 129 -26.84 6.13 1.46
CA ASN A 129 -27.26 5.09 2.41
C ASN A 129 -26.06 4.37 3.03
N TYR A 130 -25.06 4.01 2.22
CA TYR A 130 -23.80 3.43 2.68
C TYR A 130 -23.08 4.34 3.68
N ARG A 131 -22.86 5.62 3.33
CA ARG A 131 -22.23 6.61 4.23
C ARG A 131 -22.99 6.75 5.54
N PHE A 132 -24.32 6.83 5.46
CA PHE A 132 -25.17 6.92 6.65
C PHE A 132 -25.01 5.70 7.56
N ALA A 133 -25.03 4.48 7.00
CA ALA A 133 -24.88 3.25 7.76
C ALA A 133 -23.51 3.13 8.43
N VAL A 134 -22.43 3.39 7.68
CA VAL A 134 -21.05 3.30 8.19
C VAL A 134 -20.79 4.36 9.26
N ARG A 135 -21.22 5.62 9.07
CA ARG A 135 -21.13 6.63 10.14
C ARG A 135 -21.90 6.20 11.38
N SER A 136 -23.11 5.68 11.21
CA SER A 136 -23.93 5.20 12.33
C SER A 136 -23.27 4.04 13.10
N ALA A 137 -22.50 3.20 12.41
CA ALA A 137 -21.74 2.10 13.00
C ALA A 137 -20.49 2.56 13.76
N LEU A 138 -19.81 3.61 13.28
CA LEU A 138 -18.50 4.06 13.79
C LEU A 138 -18.56 5.25 14.76
N GLN A 139 -19.65 6.02 14.79
CA GLN A 139 -19.81 7.24 15.60
C GLN A 139 -19.62 7.02 17.12
N SER A 140 -19.71 5.78 17.62
CA SER A 140 -19.44 5.45 19.03
C SER A 140 -17.94 5.39 19.36
N LYS A 141 -17.08 5.22 18.35
CA LYS A 141 -15.64 4.98 18.49
C LYS A 141 -14.80 6.18 18.06
N PHE A 142 -15.28 6.98 17.11
CA PHE A 142 -14.55 8.10 16.52
C PHE A 142 -15.29 9.42 16.70
N GLN A 143 -14.54 10.50 16.85
CA GLN A 143 -15.05 11.86 16.84
C GLN A 143 -15.37 12.31 15.41
N GLU A 144 -14.51 11.95 14.46
CA GLU A 144 -14.66 12.28 13.03
C GLU A 144 -14.64 11.01 12.18
N VAL A 145 -15.64 10.87 11.29
CA VAL A 145 -15.77 9.76 10.33
C VAL A 145 -16.02 10.34 8.94
N ASP A 146 -14.95 10.35 8.15
CA ASP A 146 -14.97 10.83 6.76
C ASP A 146 -14.71 9.72 5.75
N PHE A 147 -14.92 10.05 4.48
CA PHE A 147 -14.89 9.09 3.37
C PHE A 147 -14.00 9.60 2.24
N LEU A 148 -13.28 8.67 1.62
CA LEU A 148 -12.50 8.93 0.42
C LEU A 148 -12.77 7.80 -0.59
N PRO A 149 -13.08 8.11 -1.85
CA PRO A 149 -13.16 7.11 -2.90
C PRO A 149 -11.91 6.22 -2.94
N GLU A 150 -12.12 4.90 -3.03
CA GLU A 150 -11.07 3.88 -3.17
C GLU A 150 -9.98 4.27 -4.20
N PRO A 151 -10.29 4.71 -5.44
CA PRO A 151 -9.24 5.06 -6.41
C PRO A 151 -8.37 6.26 -6.00
N PHE A 152 -8.93 7.19 -5.21
CA PHE A 152 -8.17 8.29 -4.65
C PHE A 152 -7.27 7.83 -3.51
N ALA A 153 -7.73 6.91 -2.67
CA ALA A 153 -6.88 6.28 -1.64
C ALA A 153 -5.67 5.57 -2.29
N VAL A 154 -5.89 4.82 -3.37
CA VAL A 154 -4.81 4.17 -4.14
C VAL A 154 -3.81 5.22 -4.61
N PHE A 155 -4.27 6.29 -5.27
CA PHE A 155 -3.39 7.35 -5.74
C PHE A 155 -2.60 8.01 -4.59
N GLN A 156 -3.24 8.34 -3.47
CA GLN A 156 -2.57 8.93 -2.32
C GLN A 156 -1.52 8.00 -1.72
N TYR A 157 -1.76 6.69 -1.70
CA TYR A 157 -0.74 5.74 -1.29
C TYR A 157 0.45 5.77 -2.25
N TYR A 158 0.24 5.63 -3.56
CA TYR A 158 1.33 5.63 -4.53
C TYR A 158 2.13 6.95 -4.51
N ARG A 159 1.46 8.09 -4.34
CA ARG A 159 2.09 9.42 -4.34
C ARG A 159 2.75 9.78 -3.01
N TYR A 160 2.13 9.48 -1.87
CA TYR A 160 2.57 9.97 -0.56
C TYR A 160 3.03 8.88 0.41
N GLY A 161 2.45 7.69 0.34
CA GLY A 161 2.90 6.53 1.11
C GLY A 161 4.15 5.90 0.49
N PHE A 162 3.98 5.34 -0.70
CA PHE A 162 5.05 4.73 -1.51
C PHE A 162 5.98 5.78 -2.16
N ARG A 163 5.45 6.96 -2.50
CA ARG A 163 6.16 8.03 -3.22
C ARG A 163 6.85 7.57 -4.51
N HIS A 164 6.09 6.91 -5.39
CA HIS A 164 6.62 6.49 -6.70
C HIS A 164 7.27 7.70 -7.40
N PRO A 165 8.51 7.59 -7.93
CA PRO A 165 9.22 8.71 -8.55
C PRO A 165 8.37 9.48 -9.56
N LEU A 166 7.71 8.76 -10.48
CA LEU A 166 6.82 9.33 -11.50
C LEU A 166 5.62 10.13 -10.95
N LEU A 167 5.17 9.84 -9.73
CA LEU A 167 4.00 10.49 -9.12
C LEU A 167 4.37 11.51 -8.05
N SER A 168 5.61 11.50 -7.58
CA SER A 168 6.11 12.42 -6.55
C SER A 168 6.39 13.83 -7.07
N GLU A 169 6.41 13.98 -8.40
CA GLU A 169 6.61 15.27 -9.06
C GLU A 169 5.38 16.17 -8.92
N ASN A 170 5.59 17.49 -8.91
CA ASN A 170 4.51 18.47 -8.95
C ASN A 170 4.00 18.62 -10.39
N ALA A 171 3.44 17.54 -10.91
CA ALA A 171 2.95 17.43 -12.28
C ALA A 171 1.49 16.96 -12.27
N LYS A 172 0.79 17.28 -13.36
CA LYS A 172 -0.56 16.80 -13.58
C LYS A 172 -0.52 15.36 -14.08
N HIS A 173 -1.32 14.50 -13.47
CA HIS A 173 -1.44 13.09 -13.85
C HIS A 173 -2.88 12.75 -14.25
N ILE A 174 -2.99 11.86 -15.23
CA ILE A 174 -4.22 11.16 -15.58
C ILE A 174 -3.95 9.69 -15.32
N ALA A 175 -4.48 9.16 -14.21
CA ALA A 175 -4.18 7.81 -13.76
C ALA A 175 -5.35 6.87 -14.02
N LEU A 176 -5.07 5.73 -14.66
CA LEU A 176 -5.98 4.58 -14.69
C LEU A 176 -5.74 3.78 -13.40
N VAL A 177 -6.75 3.65 -12.56
CA VAL A 177 -6.70 2.86 -11.32
C VAL A 177 -7.51 1.59 -11.49
N LEU A 178 -6.87 0.45 -11.25
CA LEU A 178 -7.49 -0.87 -11.29
C LEU A 178 -7.41 -1.49 -9.90
N ASP A 179 -8.55 -1.63 -9.24
CA ASP A 179 -8.68 -2.35 -7.98
C ASP A 179 -9.33 -3.72 -8.22
N PHE A 180 -8.51 -4.77 -8.12
CA PHE A 180 -8.96 -6.14 -8.29
C PHE A 180 -9.12 -6.83 -6.94
N GLY A 181 -10.31 -6.65 -6.35
CA GLY A 181 -10.65 -7.20 -5.05
C GLY A 181 -11.03 -8.68 -5.06
N GLY A 182 -11.50 -9.16 -3.91
CA GLY A 182 -12.01 -10.53 -3.76
C GLY A 182 -13.39 -10.75 -4.38
N GLY A 183 -14.25 -9.73 -4.35
CA GLY A 183 -15.64 -9.80 -4.86
C GLY A 183 -15.93 -8.93 -6.09
N THR A 184 -15.14 -7.87 -6.30
CA THR A 184 -15.36 -6.89 -7.37
C THR A 184 -14.06 -6.60 -8.12
N PHE A 185 -14.21 -6.08 -9.33
CA PHE A 185 -13.16 -5.45 -10.10
C PHE A 185 -13.62 -4.05 -10.47
N ASP A 186 -12.82 -3.08 -10.05
CA ASP A 186 -13.15 -1.68 -10.03
C ASP A 186 -12.14 -0.93 -10.91
N VAL A 187 -12.64 -0.27 -11.96
CA VAL A 187 -11.84 0.49 -12.92
C VAL A 187 -12.19 1.96 -12.77
N SER A 188 -11.20 2.81 -12.59
CA SER A 188 -11.37 4.26 -12.51
C SER A 188 -10.34 5.02 -13.33
N VAL A 189 -10.73 6.15 -13.88
CA VAL A 189 -9.79 7.14 -14.41
C VAL A 189 -9.89 8.39 -13.55
N ILE A 190 -8.77 8.84 -13.00
CA ILE A 190 -8.69 10.02 -12.15
C ILE A 190 -7.79 11.08 -12.79
N GLU A 191 -8.12 12.34 -12.56
CA GLU A 191 -7.33 13.49 -13.01
C GLU A 191 -6.92 14.34 -11.81
N THR A 192 -5.61 14.56 -11.66
CA THR A 192 -5.08 15.42 -10.59
C THR A 192 -5.13 16.90 -10.98
N THR A 193 -4.91 17.77 -10.00
CA THR A 193 -4.60 19.18 -10.21
C THR A 193 -3.24 19.35 -10.90
N ASN A 194 -2.93 20.59 -11.30
CA ASN A 194 -1.62 20.92 -11.90
C ASN A 194 -0.44 20.69 -10.95
N THR A 195 -0.68 20.61 -9.64
CA THR A 195 0.35 20.32 -8.63
C THR A 195 0.46 18.82 -8.33
N GLY A 196 -0.36 17.98 -8.96
CA GLY A 196 -0.39 16.53 -8.74
C GLY A 196 -1.24 16.08 -7.55
N ASP A 197 -2.05 16.98 -6.99
CA ASP A 197 -2.98 16.66 -5.89
C ASP A 197 -4.37 16.26 -6.40
N ILE A 198 -5.15 15.60 -5.54
CA ILE A 198 -6.55 15.29 -5.83
C ILE A 198 -7.39 16.56 -5.62
N SER A 199 -8.28 16.88 -6.56
CA SER A 199 -9.12 18.07 -6.45
C SER A 199 -10.22 17.87 -5.39
N GLY A 200 -10.38 18.81 -4.47
CA GLY A 200 -11.47 18.78 -3.47
C GLY A 200 -12.81 19.30 -3.98
N SER A 201 -12.86 19.93 -5.16
CA SER A 201 -14.09 20.49 -5.75
C SER A 201 -14.07 20.46 -7.29
N GLY A 202 -15.23 20.72 -7.90
CA GLY A 202 -15.39 20.74 -9.37
C GLY A 202 -15.46 19.34 -10.00
N ALA A 203 -15.26 19.26 -11.33
CA ALA A 203 -15.35 18.00 -12.08
C ALA A 203 -14.30 16.95 -11.64
N ASN A 204 -13.14 17.39 -11.15
CA ASN A 204 -12.02 16.52 -10.79
C ASN A 204 -12.08 15.99 -9.35
N SER A 205 -13.16 16.26 -8.60
CA SER A 205 -13.36 15.72 -7.24
C SER A 205 -14.00 14.34 -7.22
N ARG A 206 -14.22 13.76 -8.41
CA ARG A 206 -14.68 12.40 -8.62
C ARG A 206 -13.84 11.79 -9.75
N PRO A 207 -13.76 10.45 -9.83
CA PRO A 207 -13.22 9.80 -11.03
C PRO A 207 -13.97 10.28 -12.28
N LEU A 208 -13.23 10.58 -13.34
CA LEU A 208 -13.77 11.02 -14.64
C LEU A 208 -14.62 9.92 -15.28
N ALA A 209 -14.14 8.68 -15.18
CA ALA A 209 -14.90 7.50 -15.53
C ALA A 209 -14.67 6.44 -14.46
N ALA A 210 -15.71 5.68 -14.16
CA ALA A 210 -15.63 4.60 -13.20
C ALA A 210 -16.53 3.43 -13.62
N LYS A 211 -16.09 2.20 -13.35
CA LYS A 211 -16.86 0.99 -13.60
C LYS A 211 -16.55 -0.05 -12.54
N SER A 212 -17.59 -0.55 -11.86
CA SER A 212 -17.50 -1.70 -10.97
C SER A 212 -18.18 -2.90 -11.61
N ILE A 213 -17.55 -4.07 -11.59
CA ILE A 213 -18.16 -5.34 -12.01
C ILE A 213 -18.02 -6.38 -10.89
N PRO A 214 -18.99 -7.31 -10.73
CA PRO A 214 -18.96 -8.35 -9.70
C PRO A 214 -18.02 -9.52 -10.11
N VAL A 215 -16.79 -9.19 -10.49
CA VAL A 215 -15.76 -10.15 -10.92
C VAL A 215 -14.54 -9.90 -10.05
N GLY A 216 -14.35 -10.73 -9.01
CA GLY A 216 -13.19 -10.67 -8.12
C GLY A 216 -12.43 -12.00 -8.07
N GLY A 217 -11.55 -12.13 -7.09
CA GLY A 217 -10.82 -13.38 -6.82
C GLY A 217 -11.72 -14.61 -6.62
N TYR A 218 -12.93 -14.43 -6.09
CA TYR A 218 -13.91 -15.52 -5.96
C TYR A 218 -14.40 -16.05 -7.30
N PHE A 219 -14.57 -15.16 -8.28
CA PHE A 219 -14.98 -15.57 -9.63
C PHE A 219 -13.87 -16.39 -10.31
N VAL A 220 -12.59 -16.03 -10.07
CA VAL A 220 -11.44 -16.82 -10.53
C VAL A 220 -11.51 -18.23 -9.93
N ASN A 221 -11.70 -18.35 -8.62
CA ASN A 221 -11.82 -19.64 -7.95
C ASN A 221 -12.95 -20.48 -8.52
N GLN A 222 -14.09 -19.85 -8.78
CA GLN A 222 -15.24 -20.52 -9.35
C GLN A 222 -14.94 -21.09 -10.73
N LYS A 223 -14.28 -20.34 -11.62
CA LYS A 223 -13.94 -20.84 -12.97
C LYS A 223 -12.91 -21.95 -12.94
N VAL A 224 -11.96 -21.92 -12.00
CA VAL A 224 -11.04 -23.03 -11.78
C VAL A 224 -11.80 -24.25 -11.23
N ALA A 225 -12.65 -24.08 -10.22
CA ALA A 225 -13.45 -25.16 -9.63
C ALA A 225 -14.41 -25.80 -10.65
N GLU A 226 -15.09 -25.00 -11.48
CA GLU A 226 -15.92 -25.48 -12.59
C GLU A 226 -15.12 -26.33 -13.56
N ARG A 227 -13.92 -25.87 -13.98
CA ARG A 227 -13.05 -26.62 -14.89
C ARG A 227 -12.66 -27.99 -14.29
N LEU A 228 -12.26 -28.03 -13.02
CA LEU A 228 -11.88 -29.28 -12.34
C LEU A 228 -13.07 -30.23 -12.20
N LEU A 229 -14.19 -29.72 -11.69
CA LEU A 229 -15.39 -30.52 -11.47
C LEU A 229 -15.93 -31.11 -12.78
N PHE A 230 -16.03 -30.30 -13.84
CA PHE A 230 -16.56 -30.76 -15.12
C PHE A 230 -15.58 -31.62 -15.92
N SER A 231 -14.29 -31.62 -15.56
CA SER A 231 -13.31 -32.58 -16.09
C SER A 231 -13.43 -33.94 -15.39
N ASN A 232 -13.92 -33.98 -14.15
CA ASN A 232 -14.09 -35.21 -13.37
C ASN A 232 -15.44 -35.92 -13.59
N ILE A 233 -16.49 -35.17 -13.96
CA ILE A 233 -17.80 -35.76 -14.26
C ILE A 233 -17.77 -36.27 -15.70
N ASP A 234 -18.14 -37.52 -15.96
CA ASP A 234 -18.28 -38.02 -17.35
C ASP A 234 -19.71 -37.84 -17.88
N ASP A 235 -20.72 -37.91 -17.02
CA ASP A 235 -22.14 -37.84 -17.40
C ASP A 235 -22.60 -36.42 -17.76
N ALA A 236 -23.06 -36.25 -19.00
CA ALA A 236 -23.59 -34.98 -19.50
C ALA A 236 -24.82 -34.48 -18.74
N LYS A 237 -25.67 -35.39 -18.23
CA LYS A 237 -26.87 -35.01 -17.45
C LYS A 237 -26.48 -34.41 -16.11
N THR A 238 -25.49 -35.00 -15.43
CA THR A 238 -24.92 -34.50 -14.18
C THR A 238 -24.21 -33.15 -14.38
N LYS A 239 -23.43 -32.98 -15.46
CA LYS A 239 -22.84 -31.66 -15.81
C LYS A 239 -23.91 -30.59 -15.99
N ARG A 240 -24.98 -30.89 -16.72
CA ARG A 240 -26.09 -29.95 -16.93
C ARG A 240 -26.75 -29.56 -15.61
N ARG A 241 -27.09 -30.55 -14.78
CA ARG A 241 -27.68 -30.32 -13.46
C ARG A 241 -26.78 -29.47 -12.56
N ALA A 242 -25.47 -29.74 -12.55
CA ALA A 242 -24.51 -28.96 -11.78
C ALA A 242 -24.43 -27.50 -12.24
N ARG A 243 -24.43 -27.25 -13.56
CA ARG A 243 -24.51 -25.87 -14.11
C ARG A 243 -25.80 -25.18 -13.70
N ASP A 244 -26.94 -25.86 -13.81
CA ASP A 244 -28.25 -25.29 -13.42
C ASP A 244 -28.27 -24.90 -11.93
N VAL A 245 -27.66 -25.70 -11.05
CA VAL A 245 -27.55 -25.37 -9.62
C VAL A 245 -26.59 -24.20 -9.39
N ILE A 246 -25.44 -24.17 -10.05
CA ILE A 246 -24.49 -23.04 -10.00
C ILE A 246 -25.18 -21.74 -10.39
N ASP A 247 -25.87 -21.72 -11.54
CA ASP A 247 -26.58 -20.55 -12.04
C ASP A 247 -27.68 -20.08 -11.07
N ARG A 248 -28.42 -21.01 -10.45
CA ARG A 248 -29.44 -20.69 -9.44
C ARG A 248 -28.82 -20.07 -8.19
N VAL A 249 -27.67 -20.60 -7.73
CA VAL A 249 -26.95 -20.06 -6.59
C VAL A 249 -26.42 -18.66 -6.89
N GLU A 250 -25.84 -18.44 -8.08
CA GLU A 250 -25.39 -17.11 -8.53
C GLU A 250 -26.52 -16.08 -8.52
N ARG A 251 -27.68 -16.41 -9.10
CA ARG A 251 -28.87 -15.53 -9.09
C ARG A 251 -29.40 -15.24 -7.70
N SER A 252 -29.12 -16.12 -6.73
CA SER A 252 -29.55 -15.97 -5.34
C SER A 252 -28.54 -15.22 -4.46
N GLY A 253 -27.52 -14.60 -5.04
CA GLY A 253 -26.49 -13.85 -4.32
C GLY A 253 -25.12 -14.52 -4.24
N GLY A 254 -24.91 -15.62 -4.98
CA GLY A 254 -23.62 -16.31 -5.10
C GLY A 254 -23.31 -17.32 -3.99
N PHE A 255 -22.22 -18.06 -4.15
CA PHE A 255 -21.79 -19.08 -3.16
C PHE A 255 -21.37 -18.49 -1.81
N LEU A 256 -21.03 -17.19 -1.80
CA LEU A 256 -20.81 -16.31 -0.64
C LEU A 256 -22.11 -15.66 -0.11
N GLY A 257 -23.29 -15.95 -0.67
CA GLY A 257 -24.56 -15.31 -0.30
C GLY A 257 -25.60 -16.28 0.23
N VAL A 258 -25.42 -17.58 0.01
CA VAL A 258 -26.33 -18.63 0.52
C VAL A 258 -26.06 -18.83 2.02
N ALA A 259 -26.54 -17.91 2.85
CA ALA A 259 -26.76 -18.20 4.26
C ALA A 259 -27.71 -19.41 4.36
N ASN A 260 -27.60 -20.19 5.44
CA ASN A 260 -28.42 -21.37 5.73
C ASN A 260 -29.96 -21.25 5.46
N PRO A 261 -30.61 -20.07 5.47
CA PRO A 261 -32.03 -19.98 5.09
C PRO A 261 -32.30 -20.21 3.60
N ALA A 262 -31.38 -19.86 2.69
CA ALA A 262 -31.55 -20.09 1.25
C ALA A 262 -31.32 -21.56 0.87
N ALA A 263 -30.70 -22.36 1.73
CA ALA A 263 -30.60 -23.82 1.57
C ALA A 263 -31.98 -24.49 1.54
N GLN A 264 -33.00 -23.90 2.17
CA GLN A 264 -34.38 -24.41 2.15
C GLN A 264 -35.05 -24.36 0.76
N LEU A 265 -34.49 -23.61 -0.20
CA LEU A 265 -34.95 -23.55 -1.60
C LEU A 265 -34.37 -24.69 -2.47
N PHE A 266 -33.45 -25.48 -1.91
CA PHE A 266 -32.75 -26.56 -2.60
C PHE A 266 -33.15 -27.90 -2.00
N GLY A 267 -33.37 -28.91 -2.84
CA GLY A 267 -33.58 -30.29 -2.37
C GLY A 267 -32.31 -30.86 -1.72
N GLU A 268 -32.41 -31.95 -0.97
CA GLU A 268 -31.28 -32.55 -0.21
C GLU A 268 -30.01 -32.76 -1.06
N HIS A 269 -30.16 -33.31 -2.27
CA HIS A 269 -29.03 -33.49 -3.20
C HIS A 269 -28.41 -32.17 -3.68
N GLU A 270 -29.21 -31.13 -3.88
CA GLU A 270 -28.71 -29.83 -4.29
C GLU A 270 -27.99 -29.13 -3.13
N GLN A 271 -28.45 -29.33 -1.89
CA GLN A 271 -27.73 -28.87 -0.70
C GLN A 271 -26.36 -29.57 -0.55
N ALA A 272 -26.31 -30.89 -0.77
CA ALA A 272 -25.07 -31.65 -0.80
C ALA A 272 -24.10 -31.10 -1.88
N PHE A 273 -24.62 -30.82 -3.07
CA PHE A 273 -23.85 -30.16 -4.14
C PHE A 273 -23.28 -28.81 -3.71
N VAL A 274 -24.11 -27.93 -3.16
CA VAL A 274 -23.66 -26.61 -2.71
C VAL A 274 -22.56 -26.73 -1.66
N GLN A 275 -22.69 -27.67 -0.71
CA GLN A 275 -21.67 -27.89 0.31
C GLN A 275 -20.36 -28.45 -0.27
N ASN A 276 -20.43 -29.44 -1.14
CA ASN A 276 -19.25 -30.02 -1.79
C ASN A 276 -18.55 -29.01 -2.69
N PHE A 277 -19.30 -28.19 -3.43
CA PHE A 277 -18.74 -27.15 -4.28
C PHE A 277 -18.09 -26.02 -3.45
N ARG A 278 -18.68 -25.64 -2.31
CA ARG A 278 -18.05 -24.69 -1.37
C ARG A 278 -16.72 -25.19 -0.83
N ASN A 279 -16.64 -26.47 -0.48
CA ASN A 279 -15.39 -27.08 -0.06
C ASN A 279 -14.34 -27.02 -1.18
N LEU A 280 -14.74 -27.34 -2.42
CA LEU A 280 -13.87 -27.23 -3.59
C LEU A 280 -13.39 -25.78 -3.83
N LEU A 281 -14.26 -24.78 -3.67
CA LEU A 281 -13.87 -23.36 -3.78
C LEU A 281 -12.78 -22.96 -2.77
N ARG A 282 -12.84 -23.48 -1.53
CA ARG A 282 -11.82 -23.23 -0.50
C ARG A 282 -10.49 -23.88 -0.85
N GLU A 283 -10.52 -25.13 -1.31
CA GLU A 283 -9.31 -25.84 -1.77
C GLU A 283 -8.65 -25.09 -2.95
N VAL A 284 -9.46 -24.61 -3.89
CA VAL A 284 -9.00 -23.82 -5.04
C VAL A 284 -8.43 -22.47 -4.61
N GLU A 285 -9.01 -21.76 -3.64
CA GLU A 285 -8.42 -20.52 -3.10
C GLU A 285 -7.00 -20.78 -2.56
N GLY A 286 -6.84 -21.84 -1.76
CA GLY A 286 -5.53 -22.23 -1.23
C GLY A 286 -4.52 -22.56 -2.33
N ALA A 287 -4.95 -23.32 -3.35
CA ALA A 287 -4.13 -23.66 -4.50
C ALA A 287 -3.73 -22.41 -5.31
N LYS A 288 -4.68 -21.52 -5.61
CA LYS A 288 -4.45 -20.27 -6.35
C LYS A 288 -3.42 -19.40 -5.66
N VAL A 289 -3.59 -19.13 -4.35
CA VAL A 289 -2.66 -18.28 -3.59
C VAL A 289 -1.26 -18.89 -3.58
N ARG A 290 -1.13 -20.20 -3.34
CA ARG A 290 0.17 -20.88 -3.35
C ARG A 290 0.84 -20.85 -4.71
N ILE A 291 0.10 -21.19 -5.78
CA ILE A 291 0.61 -21.14 -7.15
C ILE A 291 1.10 -19.73 -7.49
N CYS A 292 0.27 -18.70 -7.26
CA CYS A 292 0.67 -17.32 -7.55
C CYS A 292 1.91 -16.88 -6.76
N ASN A 293 2.05 -17.27 -5.49
CA ASN A 293 3.24 -16.94 -4.69
C ASN A 293 4.51 -17.66 -5.19
N SER A 294 4.36 -18.78 -5.91
CA SER A 294 5.47 -19.56 -6.46
C SER A 294 5.81 -19.22 -7.92
N VAL A 295 5.01 -18.37 -8.59
CA VAL A 295 5.32 -17.89 -9.94
C VAL A 295 6.35 -16.77 -9.85
N SER A 296 7.54 -17.02 -10.38
CA SER A 296 8.61 -16.00 -10.42
C SER A 296 8.64 -15.24 -11.75
N ASN A 297 8.19 -15.85 -12.85
CA ASN A 297 8.13 -15.23 -14.18
C ASN A 297 6.68 -15.12 -14.66
N TRP A 298 6.14 -13.91 -14.70
CA TRP A 298 4.74 -13.67 -15.08
C TRP A 298 4.50 -13.51 -16.57
N ASP A 299 5.54 -13.59 -17.40
CA ASP A 299 5.43 -13.48 -18.85
C ASP A 299 4.42 -14.48 -19.43
N LEU A 300 3.59 -13.99 -20.36
CA LEU A 300 2.52 -14.78 -20.98
C LEU A 300 3.02 -15.95 -21.81
N THR A 301 4.28 -15.91 -22.24
CA THR A 301 4.98 -16.96 -23.00
C THR A 301 5.83 -17.88 -22.12
N ALA A 302 5.96 -17.59 -20.82
CA ALA A 302 6.77 -18.40 -19.92
C ALA A 302 6.24 -19.85 -19.85
N GLU A 303 7.15 -20.82 -19.91
CA GLU A 303 6.82 -22.22 -19.67
C GLU A 303 6.87 -22.50 -18.17
N LEU A 304 5.73 -22.34 -17.50
CA LEU A 304 5.64 -22.50 -16.04
C LEU A 304 5.62 -23.96 -15.57
N GLY A 305 5.66 -24.90 -16.52
CA GLY A 305 5.89 -26.33 -16.33
C GLY A 305 5.05 -27.02 -15.25
N THR A 306 5.47 -28.22 -14.87
CA THR A 306 4.93 -28.95 -13.72
C THR A 306 5.48 -28.46 -12.37
N ALA A 307 6.56 -27.65 -12.38
CA ALA A 307 7.27 -27.25 -11.17
C ALA A 307 6.38 -26.44 -10.21
N VAL A 308 5.55 -25.54 -10.72
CA VAL A 308 4.59 -24.78 -9.92
C VAL A 308 3.21 -25.44 -9.98
N SER A 309 2.86 -26.23 -8.98
CA SER A 309 1.58 -26.93 -8.93
C SER A 309 1.08 -27.20 -7.52
N HIS A 310 -0.22 -27.48 -7.40
CA HIS A 310 -0.87 -27.81 -6.13
C HIS A 310 -1.89 -28.94 -6.34
N LEU A 311 -2.06 -29.79 -5.32
CA LEU A 311 -3.08 -30.84 -5.31
C LEU A 311 -4.40 -30.29 -4.76
N VAL A 312 -5.50 -30.59 -5.42
CA VAL A 312 -6.85 -30.17 -5.03
C VAL A 312 -7.78 -31.37 -4.99
N ASN A 313 -8.53 -31.49 -3.90
CA ASN A 313 -9.48 -32.58 -3.71
C ASN A 313 -10.83 -32.25 -4.38
N VAL A 314 -11.20 -33.00 -5.42
CA VAL A 314 -12.41 -32.81 -6.22
C VAL A 314 -13.41 -33.93 -5.94
N PRO A 315 -14.70 -33.63 -5.68
CA PRO A 315 -15.72 -34.66 -5.45
C PRO A 315 -16.03 -35.45 -6.73
N ILE A 316 -16.15 -36.78 -6.60
CA ILE A 316 -16.56 -37.68 -7.69
C ILE A 316 -18.07 -37.57 -7.95
N HIS A 317 -18.87 -37.62 -6.89
CA HIS A 317 -20.32 -37.53 -6.93
C HIS A 317 -20.76 -36.27 -6.17
N PRO A 318 -20.76 -35.10 -6.82
CA PRO A 318 -20.93 -33.84 -6.10
C PRO A 318 -22.30 -33.69 -5.43
N PHE A 319 -23.32 -34.44 -5.86
CA PHE A 319 -24.68 -34.41 -5.30
C PHE A 319 -24.91 -35.34 -4.10
N ASP A 320 -23.88 -36.07 -3.66
CA ASP A 320 -23.95 -36.99 -2.52
C ASP A 320 -23.37 -36.32 -1.26
N SER A 321 -24.03 -36.50 -0.12
CA SER A 321 -23.59 -35.92 1.16
C SER A 321 -22.24 -36.47 1.62
N GLU A 322 -21.97 -37.74 1.33
CA GLU A 322 -20.70 -38.43 1.58
C GLU A 322 -20.10 -38.89 0.25
N THR A 323 -19.37 -38.00 -0.43
CA THR A 323 -18.68 -38.30 -1.68
C THR A 323 -17.21 -38.62 -1.45
N GLN A 324 -16.72 -39.64 -2.16
CA GLN A 324 -15.28 -39.83 -2.36
C GLN A 324 -14.71 -38.63 -3.12
N ARG A 325 -13.43 -38.33 -2.86
CA ARG A 325 -12.70 -37.22 -3.49
C ARG A 325 -11.48 -37.76 -4.22
N LEU A 326 -11.20 -37.20 -5.38
CA LEU A 326 -10.01 -37.48 -6.17
C LEU A 326 -9.07 -36.29 -6.10
N GLU A 327 -7.77 -36.56 -5.99
CA GLU A 327 -6.75 -35.52 -6.02
C GLU A 327 -6.42 -35.16 -7.47
N PHE A 328 -6.65 -33.89 -7.82
CA PHE A 328 -6.26 -33.31 -9.10
C PHE A 328 -5.07 -32.39 -8.91
N ARG A 329 -4.08 -32.51 -9.79
CA ARG A 329 -2.97 -31.55 -9.85
C ARG A 329 -3.37 -30.36 -10.71
N ILE A 330 -3.29 -29.16 -10.14
CA ILE A 330 -3.44 -27.89 -10.85
C ILE A 330 -2.05 -27.29 -11.04
N THR A 331 -1.69 -26.97 -12.28
CA THR A 331 -0.43 -26.28 -12.61
C THR A 331 -0.65 -24.77 -12.75
N ALA A 332 0.44 -24.00 -12.69
CA ALA A 332 0.40 -22.58 -13.03
C ALA A 332 -0.10 -22.31 -14.46
N ASN A 333 0.17 -23.22 -15.41
CA ASN A 333 -0.35 -23.12 -16.78
C ASN A 333 -1.88 -23.27 -16.81
N ASP A 334 -2.44 -24.24 -16.08
CA ASP A 334 -3.90 -24.41 -16.01
C ASP A 334 -4.58 -23.16 -15.44
N LEU A 335 -3.99 -22.58 -14.39
CA LEU A 335 -4.49 -21.35 -13.78
C LEU A 335 -4.40 -20.17 -14.76
N ARG A 336 -3.27 -20.02 -15.45
CA ARG A 336 -3.06 -18.96 -16.47
C ARG A 336 -4.08 -19.05 -17.59
N GLU A 337 -4.33 -20.25 -18.12
CA GLU A 337 -5.32 -20.45 -19.19
C GLU A 337 -6.73 -20.05 -18.77
N VAL A 338 -7.17 -20.50 -17.59
CA VAL A 338 -8.49 -20.14 -17.04
C VAL A 338 -8.56 -18.64 -16.82
N PHE A 339 -7.52 -18.04 -16.25
CA PHE A 339 -7.47 -16.61 -16.00
C PHE A 339 -7.58 -15.80 -17.30
N ILE A 340 -6.79 -16.12 -18.32
CA ILE A 340 -6.80 -15.39 -19.59
C ILE A 340 -8.15 -15.54 -20.31
N SER A 341 -8.62 -16.78 -20.48
CA SER A 341 -9.79 -17.06 -21.33
C SER A 341 -11.13 -16.80 -20.63
N ASN A 342 -11.27 -17.21 -19.37
CA ASN A 342 -12.54 -17.21 -18.66
C ASN A 342 -12.73 -15.99 -17.75
N VAL A 343 -11.67 -15.23 -17.44
CA VAL A 343 -11.74 -14.04 -16.57
C VAL A 343 -11.37 -12.78 -17.34
N TRP A 344 -10.15 -12.70 -17.90
CA TRP A 344 -9.67 -11.50 -18.56
C TRP A 344 -10.40 -11.19 -19.87
N GLN A 345 -10.32 -12.08 -20.85
CA GLN A 345 -10.92 -11.87 -22.19
C GLN A 345 -12.45 -11.79 -22.15
N SER A 346 -13.07 -12.53 -21.23
CA SER A 346 -14.53 -12.65 -21.15
C SER A 346 -15.20 -11.51 -20.37
N ARG A 347 -14.50 -10.90 -19.39
CA ARG A 347 -15.09 -9.92 -18.47
C ARG A 347 -14.21 -8.70 -18.25
N LEU A 348 -12.97 -8.87 -17.76
CA LEU A 348 -12.16 -7.73 -17.28
C LEU A 348 -11.75 -6.78 -18.40
N ARG A 349 -11.25 -7.32 -19.52
CA ARG A 349 -10.75 -6.52 -20.66
C ARG A 349 -11.79 -5.54 -21.18
N ASP A 350 -13.01 -6.02 -21.37
CA ASP A 350 -14.11 -5.19 -21.88
C ASP A 350 -14.58 -4.14 -20.86
N ALA A 351 -14.45 -4.43 -19.56
CA ALA A 351 -14.73 -3.45 -18.51
C ALA A 351 -13.71 -2.31 -18.54
N VAL A 352 -12.42 -2.62 -18.68
CA VAL A 352 -11.37 -1.59 -18.78
C VAL A 352 -11.54 -0.77 -20.05
N LYS A 353 -11.73 -1.42 -21.22
CA LYS A 353 -11.93 -0.72 -22.49
C LYS A 353 -13.10 0.27 -22.44
N ARG A 354 -14.24 -0.14 -21.89
CA ARG A 354 -15.41 0.76 -21.76
C ARG A 354 -15.18 1.91 -20.78
N ALA A 355 -14.39 1.71 -19.72
CA ALA A 355 -14.05 2.81 -18.81
C ALA A 355 -13.14 3.82 -19.49
N LEU A 356 -12.12 3.36 -20.23
CA LEU A 356 -11.21 4.21 -21.00
C LEU A 356 -11.94 4.99 -22.10
N GLN A 357 -12.83 4.34 -22.86
CA GLN A 357 -13.65 5.01 -23.88
C GLN A 357 -14.53 6.13 -23.30
N ARG A 358 -15.15 5.90 -22.14
CA ARG A 358 -15.92 6.94 -21.44
C ARG A 358 -15.03 8.08 -20.95
N ALA A 359 -13.84 7.76 -20.45
CA ALA A 359 -12.89 8.77 -20.02
C ALA A 359 -12.38 9.63 -21.19
N GLU A 360 -12.20 9.05 -22.39
CA GLU A 360 -11.67 9.74 -23.56
C GLU A 360 -12.53 10.97 -23.95
N GLU A 361 -13.86 10.85 -23.83
CA GLU A 361 -14.81 11.94 -24.06
C GLU A 361 -14.55 13.13 -23.12
N GLU A 362 -14.23 12.87 -21.86
CA GLU A 362 -13.94 13.90 -20.85
C GLU A 362 -12.49 14.43 -20.93
N LEU A 363 -11.55 13.54 -21.28
CA LEU A 363 -10.11 13.84 -21.30
C LEU A 363 -9.70 14.74 -22.47
N ARG A 364 -10.55 14.92 -23.50
CA ARG A 364 -10.27 15.71 -24.70
C ARG A 364 -8.97 15.27 -25.39
N SER A 365 -8.82 13.95 -25.56
CA SER A 365 -7.64 13.32 -26.18
C SER A 365 -6.31 13.47 -25.42
N ARG A 366 -6.35 13.80 -24.11
CA ARG A 366 -5.16 13.70 -23.26
C ARG A 366 -4.90 12.23 -22.90
N PRO A 367 -3.67 11.73 -23.02
CA PRO A 367 -3.37 10.32 -22.77
C PRO A 367 -3.40 10.01 -21.27
N ILE A 368 -3.61 8.73 -20.96
CA ILE A 368 -3.31 8.18 -19.63
C ILE A 368 -1.80 8.34 -19.41
N SER A 369 -1.39 8.84 -18.24
CA SER A 369 0.02 8.99 -17.90
C SER A 369 0.58 7.82 -17.12
N VAL A 370 -0.28 7.05 -16.44
CA VAL A 370 0.12 6.03 -15.48
C VAL A 370 -1.01 5.06 -15.20
N VAL A 371 -0.70 3.78 -14.95
CA VAL A 371 -1.64 2.77 -14.49
C VAL A 371 -1.27 2.33 -13.07
N LEU A 372 -2.24 2.40 -12.14
CA LEU A 372 -2.08 2.05 -10.73
C LEU A 372 -2.88 0.80 -10.40
N LEU A 373 -2.22 -0.12 -9.71
CA LEU A 373 -2.75 -1.42 -9.35
C LEU A 373 -3.06 -1.47 -7.84
N SER A 374 -4.21 -2.05 -7.48
CA SER A 374 -4.68 -2.26 -6.10
C SER A 374 -5.50 -3.55 -6.00
N GLY A 375 -5.72 -4.04 -4.78
CA GLY A 375 -6.61 -5.18 -4.53
C GLY A 375 -5.90 -6.54 -4.52
N GLY A 376 -6.39 -7.45 -3.67
CA GLY A 376 -5.70 -8.72 -3.41
C GLY A 376 -5.60 -9.67 -4.60
N SER A 377 -6.50 -9.57 -5.59
CA SER A 377 -6.46 -10.39 -6.80
C SER A 377 -5.45 -9.86 -7.83
N THR A 378 -4.94 -8.64 -7.65
CA THR A 378 -3.86 -8.09 -8.49
C THR A 378 -2.52 -8.79 -8.25
N ASN A 379 -2.40 -9.58 -7.18
CA ASN A 379 -1.28 -10.51 -7.00
C ASN A 379 -1.25 -11.63 -8.08
N ILE A 380 -2.26 -11.73 -8.94
CA ILE A 380 -2.18 -12.51 -10.18
C ILE A 380 -1.42 -11.67 -11.22
N GLY A 381 -0.08 -11.81 -11.25
CA GLY A 381 0.82 -10.93 -11.99
C GLY A 381 0.62 -10.90 -13.52
N TRP A 382 -0.07 -11.89 -14.11
CA TRP A 382 -0.47 -11.84 -15.52
C TRP A 382 -1.36 -10.64 -15.86
N THR A 383 -2.00 -10.02 -14.85
CA THR A 383 -2.84 -8.84 -15.06
C THR A 383 -2.07 -7.70 -15.73
N LYS A 384 -0.82 -7.44 -15.31
CA LYS A 384 0.05 -6.41 -15.92
C LYS A 384 0.32 -6.71 -17.39
N GLU A 385 0.85 -7.90 -17.66
CA GLU A 385 1.20 -8.34 -19.02
C GLU A 385 0.00 -8.30 -19.98
N LEU A 386 -1.19 -8.60 -19.47
CA LEU A 386 -2.43 -8.55 -20.23
C LEU A 386 -2.91 -7.12 -20.49
N ILE A 387 -2.70 -6.19 -19.56
CA ILE A 387 -2.95 -4.76 -19.77
C ILE A 387 -2.05 -4.25 -20.88
N GLU A 388 -0.74 -4.50 -20.78
CA GLU A 388 0.25 -4.06 -21.76
C GLU A 388 -0.03 -4.65 -23.14
N ARG A 389 -0.31 -5.96 -23.23
CA ARG A 389 -0.61 -6.61 -24.53
C ARG A 389 -1.94 -6.16 -25.15
N ASP A 390 -3.03 -6.12 -24.37
CA ASP A 390 -4.39 -5.97 -24.93
C ASP A 390 -4.91 -4.52 -24.92
N LEU A 391 -4.27 -3.62 -24.17
CA LEU A 391 -4.72 -2.25 -23.97
C LEU A 391 -3.70 -1.18 -24.42
N ALA A 392 -2.54 -1.57 -24.97
CA ALA A 392 -1.51 -0.64 -25.47
C ALA A 392 -2.08 0.52 -26.30
N GLU A 393 -3.04 0.25 -27.19
CA GLU A 393 -3.67 1.29 -28.02
C GLU A 393 -4.41 2.37 -27.22
N HIS A 394 -4.89 2.06 -26.02
CA HIS A 394 -5.69 2.96 -25.18
C HIS A 394 -4.87 3.63 -24.07
N ILE A 395 -3.80 2.99 -23.60
CA ILE A 395 -2.93 3.53 -22.55
C ILE A 395 -1.64 4.15 -23.11
N ALA A 396 -1.36 4.01 -24.41
CA ALA A 396 -0.16 4.52 -25.07
C ALA A 396 1.12 4.10 -24.33
N ASP A 397 2.02 5.04 -24.04
CA ASP A 397 3.29 4.80 -23.34
C ASP A 397 3.15 4.90 -21.80
N ALA A 398 1.95 4.72 -21.24
CA ALA A 398 1.75 4.81 -19.79
C ALA A 398 2.41 3.65 -19.04
N ASP A 399 3.21 3.98 -18.02
CA ASP A 399 3.82 2.98 -17.15
C ASP A 399 2.78 2.30 -16.23
N VAL A 400 2.80 0.96 -16.20
CA VAL A 400 2.06 0.18 -15.21
C VAL A 400 2.89 0.05 -13.94
N LEU A 401 2.50 0.78 -12.90
CA LEU A 401 3.31 0.85 -11.69
C LEU A 401 3.09 -0.38 -10.81
N GLU A 402 4.18 -1.09 -10.58
CA GLU A 402 4.23 -2.19 -9.63
C GLU A 402 4.70 -1.70 -8.27
N ILE A 403 4.20 -2.35 -7.22
CA ILE A 403 4.69 -2.15 -5.86
C ILE A 403 5.20 -3.48 -5.33
N SER A 404 6.23 -3.42 -4.50
CA SER A 404 6.74 -4.59 -3.79
C SER A 404 5.87 -4.96 -2.58
N GLU A 405 4.93 -4.11 -2.18
CA GLU A 405 4.03 -4.38 -1.07
C GLU A 405 2.76 -5.12 -1.53
N ASN A 406 2.06 -5.77 -0.61
CA ASN A 406 0.81 -6.46 -0.94
C ASN A 406 -0.26 -5.44 -1.40
N TYR A 407 -0.74 -5.60 -2.63
CA TYR A 407 -1.80 -4.78 -3.24
C TYR A 407 -3.08 -4.70 -2.40
N GLN A 408 -3.33 -5.68 -1.53
CA GLN A 408 -4.48 -5.69 -0.61
C GLN A 408 -4.39 -4.65 0.51
N GLU A 409 -3.21 -4.06 0.76
CA GLU A 409 -3.00 -3.08 1.84
C GLU A 409 -3.06 -1.63 1.34
N VAL A 410 -3.04 -1.42 0.02
CA VAL A 410 -2.88 -0.13 -0.65
C VAL A 410 -3.96 0.87 -0.25
N VAL A 411 -5.24 0.46 -0.31
CA VAL A 411 -6.38 1.33 0.02
C VAL A 411 -6.32 1.79 1.48
N ALA A 412 -6.18 0.86 2.42
CA ALA A 412 -6.12 1.18 3.85
C ALA A 412 -4.94 2.11 4.18
N LYS A 413 -3.76 1.87 3.58
CA LYS A 413 -2.58 2.74 3.76
C LYS A 413 -2.81 4.13 3.19
N GLY A 414 -3.37 4.22 1.99
CA GLY A 414 -3.71 5.49 1.34
C GLY A 414 -4.69 6.33 2.17
N LEU A 415 -5.71 5.67 2.73
CA LEU A 415 -6.66 6.30 3.64
C LEU A 415 -6.00 6.82 4.91
N ALA A 416 -5.09 6.05 5.52
CA ALA A 416 -4.41 6.48 6.75
C ALA A 416 -3.48 7.67 6.50
N VAL A 417 -2.78 7.68 5.35
CA VAL A 417 -1.95 8.82 4.91
C VAL A 417 -2.81 10.04 4.69
N GLU A 418 -3.92 9.91 3.95
CA GLU A 418 -4.80 11.03 3.68
C GLU A 418 -5.48 11.54 4.97
N CYS A 419 -5.90 10.64 5.86
CA CYS A 419 -6.43 11.01 7.17
C CYS A 419 -5.41 11.84 7.97
N ALA A 420 -4.14 11.40 8.01
CA ALA A 420 -3.08 12.18 8.63
C ALA A 420 -2.89 13.55 7.96
N ARG A 421 -2.91 13.62 6.62
CA ARG A 421 -2.77 14.87 5.88
C ARG A 421 -3.90 15.86 6.13
N GLN A 422 -5.14 15.37 6.22
CA GLN A 422 -6.32 16.20 6.45
C GLN A 422 -6.34 16.80 7.86
N TYR A 423 -5.86 16.05 8.85
CA TYR A 423 -6.08 16.38 10.26
C TYR A 423 -4.83 16.72 11.09
N PHE A 424 -3.62 16.60 10.54
CA PHE A 424 -2.38 16.98 11.24
C PHE A 424 -2.06 18.48 11.16
N THR A 425 -2.46 19.27 12.16
CA THR A 425 -2.42 20.74 12.11
C THR A 425 -1.05 21.41 12.36
N GLU A 426 0.04 20.66 12.55
CA GLU A 426 1.36 21.22 12.90
C GLU A 426 2.34 21.27 11.69
N GLY A 427 2.74 22.50 11.32
CA GLY A 427 3.87 22.81 10.43
C GLY A 427 3.60 22.83 8.93
N ASP A 428 4.38 23.62 8.18
CA ASP A 428 4.37 23.67 6.71
C ASP A 428 4.82 22.33 6.08
N GLY A 429 4.09 21.83 5.07
CA GLY A 429 4.43 20.62 4.30
C GLY A 429 3.23 19.74 3.92
N ASP A 430 3.49 18.58 3.30
CA ASP A 430 2.51 17.60 2.76
C ASP A 430 1.44 17.15 3.76
N PHE A 431 1.72 17.21 5.06
CA PHE A 431 0.80 16.77 6.12
C PHE A 431 0.12 17.91 6.87
N GLY A 432 0.33 19.19 6.50
CA GLY A 432 -0.35 20.28 7.18
C GLY A 432 -1.87 20.18 6.99
N ALA A 433 -2.62 20.01 8.07
CA ALA A 433 -4.07 19.94 8.08
C ALA A 433 -4.59 21.18 7.38
N VAL A 434 -5.12 20.97 6.20
CA VAL A 434 -5.98 21.95 5.61
C VAL A 434 -7.37 21.59 6.12
N THR A 435 -7.72 22.11 7.29
CA THR A 435 -9.14 22.29 7.60
C THR A 435 -9.66 23.28 6.57
N TYR A 436 -10.17 22.74 5.46
CA TYR A 436 -10.64 23.45 4.28
C TYR A 436 -11.98 24.16 4.53
N ASN A 437 -12.08 24.94 5.60
CA ASN A 437 -13.11 25.97 5.65
C ASN A 437 -12.60 27.13 4.79
N ARG A 438 -12.83 27.03 3.47
CA ARG A 438 -12.67 28.17 2.56
C ARG A 438 -13.59 29.27 3.07
N LEU A 439 -13.08 30.50 3.12
CA LEU A 439 -13.89 31.68 3.40
C LEU A 439 -14.16 32.38 2.08
N ASN A 440 -15.39 32.26 1.59
CA ASN A 440 -15.84 32.92 0.38
C ASN A 440 -16.74 34.11 0.73
N LEU A 441 -16.78 35.10 -0.16
CA LEU A 441 -17.60 36.29 -0.06
C LEU A 441 -18.23 36.61 -1.40
N ALA A 442 -19.56 36.68 -1.42
CA ALA A 442 -20.34 37.18 -2.55
C ALA A 442 -21.00 38.52 -2.18
N LEU A 443 -20.99 39.47 -3.11
CA LEU A 443 -21.46 40.84 -2.88
C LEU A 443 -22.55 41.21 -3.88
N ARG A 444 -23.56 41.95 -3.45
CA ARG A 444 -24.62 42.47 -4.33
C ARG A 444 -24.87 43.93 -4.02
N THR A 445 -24.83 44.77 -5.05
CA THR A 445 -25.07 46.21 -4.93
C THR A 445 -26.51 46.56 -5.27
N ASP A 446 -27.20 47.27 -4.39
CA ASP A 446 -28.57 47.76 -4.59
C ASP A 446 -29.54 46.62 -5.01
N GLU A 447 -30.12 46.67 -6.22
CA GLU A 447 -30.98 45.62 -6.80
C GLU A 447 -30.28 44.83 -7.94
N GLY A 448 -28.94 44.81 -7.94
CA GLY A 448 -28.13 44.11 -8.95
C GLY A 448 -28.06 42.60 -8.76
N GLU A 449 -27.35 41.94 -9.67
CA GLU A 449 -26.99 40.53 -9.55
C GLU A 449 -25.92 40.30 -8.47
N LEU A 450 -25.84 39.07 -7.94
CA LEU A 450 -24.77 38.66 -7.04
C LEU A 450 -23.44 38.58 -7.79
N GLU A 451 -22.40 39.22 -7.25
CA GLU A 451 -21.08 39.35 -7.84
C GLU A 451 -20.01 38.60 -7.03
N LEU A 452 -19.26 37.72 -7.69
CA LEU A 452 -18.05 37.10 -7.17
C LEU A 452 -16.83 37.93 -7.61
N CYS A 453 -16.33 38.76 -6.70
CA CYS A 453 -15.21 39.67 -6.98
C CYS A 453 -13.86 38.97 -6.84
N PRO A 454 -12.83 39.38 -7.61
CA PRO A 454 -11.45 39.07 -7.25
C PRO A 454 -11.04 39.92 -6.03
N PHE A 455 -10.52 39.27 -4.99
CA PHE A 455 -10.09 39.93 -3.76
C PHE A 455 -8.56 40.02 -3.69
N SER A 456 -8.04 41.23 -3.49
CA SER A 456 -6.60 41.47 -3.35
C SER A 456 -6.26 41.76 -1.89
N PRO A 457 -5.46 40.92 -1.20
CA PRO A 457 -5.12 41.13 0.20
C PRO A 457 -4.38 42.46 0.38
N ARG A 458 -4.71 43.16 1.47
CA ARG A 458 -4.08 44.42 1.90
C ARG A 458 -3.24 44.23 3.16
N THR A 459 -3.65 43.31 4.02
CA THR A 459 -2.89 42.95 5.22
C THR A 459 -1.64 42.17 4.81
N GLN A 460 -0.49 42.53 5.41
CA GLN A 460 0.77 41.85 5.17
C GLN A 460 0.67 40.38 5.58
N ASP A 461 1.33 39.49 4.83
CA ASP A 461 1.37 38.04 5.05
C ASP A 461 0.03 37.30 4.88
N LEU A 462 -1.03 37.98 4.43
CA LEU A 462 -2.31 37.35 4.10
C LEU A 462 -2.23 36.70 2.70
N PRO A 463 -2.60 35.41 2.55
CA PRO A 463 -2.49 34.72 1.27
C PRO A 463 -3.42 35.32 0.22
N ARG A 464 -2.97 35.31 -1.04
CA ARG A 464 -3.77 35.75 -2.19
C ARG A 464 -4.49 34.56 -2.80
N ALA A 465 -5.82 34.56 -2.78
CA ALA A 465 -6.62 33.57 -3.47
C ALA A 465 -6.61 33.80 -4.99
N GLU A 466 -6.56 32.72 -5.78
CA GLU A 466 -6.64 32.77 -7.25
C GLU A 466 -8.10 32.77 -7.74
N ASP A 467 -9.01 32.16 -6.99
CA ASP A 467 -10.43 32.03 -7.31
C ASP A 467 -11.21 33.34 -7.07
N LYS A 468 -12.13 33.67 -7.98
CA LYS A 468 -13.09 34.78 -7.78
C LYS A 468 -14.08 34.41 -6.68
N GLY A 469 -14.36 35.35 -5.76
CA GLY A 469 -15.26 35.10 -4.65
C GLY A 469 -14.58 34.52 -3.40
N THR A 470 -13.31 34.11 -3.48
CA THR A 470 -12.59 33.53 -2.34
C THR A 470 -11.74 34.58 -1.62
N LEU A 471 -11.94 34.72 -0.30
CA LEU A 471 -11.09 35.54 0.56
C LEU A 471 -9.90 34.75 1.10
N LEU A 472 -10.17 33.54 1.60
CA LEU A 472 -9.17 32.61 2.12
C LEU A 472 -9.45 31.20 1.61
N ALA A 473 -8.42 30.54 1.10
CA ALA A 473 -8.51 29.15 0.65
C ALA A 473 -8.53 28.13 1.81
N SER A 474 -8.12 28.54 3.01
CA SER A 474 -8.13 27.70 4.22
C SER A 474 -8.24 28.53 5.50
N ALA A 475 -8.89 27.96 6.52
CA ALA A 475 -9.00 28.58 7.84
C ALA A 475 -7.69 28.59 8.63
N SER A 476 -6.71 27.74 8.28
CA SER A 476 -5.37 27.73 8.90
C SER A 476 -4.67 29.10 8.81
N SER A 477 -4.98 29.86 7.75
CA SER A 477 -4.45 31.21 7.54
C SER A 477 -4.93 32.23 8.57
N LEU A 478 -6.11 32.03 9.19
CA LEU A 478 -6.68 32.96 10.18
C LEU A 478 -5.95 32.96 11.52
N ARG A 479 -5.26 31.87 11.86
CA ARG A 479 -4.64 31.69 13.19
C ARG A 479 -3.63 32.79 13.54
N ALA A 480 -2.84 33.25 12.56
CA ALA A 480 -1.85 34.30 12.76
C ALA A 480 -2.46 35.71 12.95
N PHE A 481 -3.76 35.85 12.64
CA PHE A 481 -4.48 37.11 12.60
C PHE A 481 -5.69 37.16 13.53
N LEU A 482 -5.80 36.24 14.50
CA LEU A 482 -6.84 36.32 15.54
C LEU A 482 -6.74 37.66 16.29
N ASP A 483 -7.91 38.22 16.59
CA ASP A 483 -8.10 39.53 17.22
C ASP A 483 -7.47 40.72 16.47
N LYS A 484 -7.05 40.51 15.20
CA LYS A 484 -6.52 41.57 14.33
C LYS A 484 -7.43 41.77 13.11
N PRO A 485 -7.66 43.01 12.68
CA PRO A 485 -8.40 43.27 11.45
C PRO A 485 -7.58 42.84 10.23
N ILE A 486 -8.13 41.92 9.44
CA ILE A 486 -7.59 41.54 8.13
C ILE A 486 -8.42 42.17 7.01
N SER A 487 -7.78 42.58 5.91
CA SER A 487 -8.50 43.30 4.85
C SER A 487 -8.11 42.93 3.42
N TRP A 488 -9.09 43.04 2.53
CA TRP A 488 -8.97 42.82 1.09
C TRP A 488 -9.58 43.96 0.30
N LYS A 489 -9.02 44.25 -0.87
CA LYS A 489 -9.59 45.19 -1.85
C LYS A 489 -10.39 44.42 -2.90
N ALA A 490 -11.60 44.87 -3.17
CA ALA A 490 -12.44 44.41 -4.28
C ALA A 490 -12.85 45.57 -5.17
N ARG A 491 -13.13 45.26 -6.44
CA ARG A 491 -13.72 46.21 -7.40
C ARG A 491 -15.03 45.64 -7.92
N LEU A 492 -16.13 46.31 -7.57
CA LEU A 492 -17.49 45.98 -7.96
C LEU A 492 -17.77 46.46 -9.39
N LYS A 493 -18.67 45.78 -10.11
CA LYS A 493 -19.18 46.22 -11.43
C LYS A 493 -19.87 47.58 -11.35
N ARG A 494 -20.62 47.83 -10.26
CA ARG A 494 -21.35 49.08 -10.00
C ARG A 494 -21.03 49.58 -8.59
N ALA A 495 -21.01 50.89 -8.38
CA ALA A 495 -20.84 51.44 -7.04
C ALA A 495 -22.17 51.31 -6.26
N PRO A 496 -22.15 50.85 -5.00
CA PRO A 496 -23.37 50.74 -4.19
C PRO A 496 -23.87 52.14 -3.80
N LYS A 497 -25.14 52.46 -4.10
CA LYS A 497 -25.70 53.80 -3.88
C LYS A 497 -26.61 53.88 -2.65
N GLN A 498 -27.30 52.80 -2.32
CA GLN A 498 -28.28 52.75 -1.23
C GLN A 498 -27.97 51.61 -0.25
N GLN A 499 -27.60 50.44 -0.77
CA GLN A 499 -27.33 49.25 0.05
C GLN A 499 -26.26 48.35 -0.56
N LEU A 500 -25.56 47.62 0.30
CA LEU A 500 -24.66 46.53 -0.05
C LEU A 500 -25.10 45.27 0.68
N GLU A 501 -25.40 44.23 -0.08
CA GLU A 501 -25.70 42.89 0.44
C GLU A 501 -24.43 42.02 0.36
N TYR A 502 -24.16 41.23 1.40
CA TYR A 502 -22.92 40.47 1.58
C TYR A 502 -23.19 39.08 2.18
N HIS A 503 -22.65 38.05 1.53
CA HIS A 503 -22.82 36.66 1.93
C HIS A 503 -21.47 36.00 2.14
N TYR A 504 -21.18 35.61 3.38
CA TYR A 504 -20.02 34.79 3.71
C TYR A 504 -20.39 33.31 3.55
N LEU A 505 -19.59 32.57 2.79
CA LEU A 505 -19.95 31.23 2.31
C LEU A 505 -18.81 30.23 2.53
N LYS A 506 -19.17 28.97 2.82
CA LYS A 506 -18.25 27.84 3.08
C LYS A 506 -17.73 27.24 1.77
N SER A 507 -18.61 26.59 1.02
CA SER A 507 -18.25 25.72 -0.12
C SER A 507 -19.02 26.02 -1.39
N SER A 508 -20.32 26.32 -1.30
CA SER A 508 -21.16 26.77 -2.42
C SER A 508 -21.12 28.29 -2.60
N TYR A 509 -21.27 28.77 -3.84
CA TYR A 509 -21.49 30.20 -4.13
C TYR A 509 -22.99 30.58 -4.18
N ASP A 510 -23.88 29.63 -3.90
CA ASP A 510 -25.32 29.88 -3.84
C ASP A 510 -25.72 30.34 -2.42
N PRO A 511 -26.18 31.60 -2.24
CA PRO A 511 -26.61 32.09 -0.93
C PRO A 511 -27.93 31.49 -0.44
N ASN A 512 -28.65 30.71 -1.27
CA ASN A 512 -29.86 30.00 -0.85
C ASN A 512 -29.57 28.63 -0.24
N ASP A 513 -28.34 28.12 -0.37
CA ASP A 513 -27.88 26.91 0.28
C ASP A 513 -27.49 27.21 1.73
N LEU A 514 -28.49 27.14 2.63
CA LEU A 514 -28.34 27.52 4.04
C LEU A 514 -27.25 26.74 4.78
N ASP A 515 -26.96 25.50 4.36
CA ASP A 515 -25.89 24.69 4.97
C ASP A 515 -24.49 25.25 4.64
N SER A 516 -24.38 25.95 3.50
CA SER A 516 -23.16 26.56 2.98
C SER A 516 -22.97 28.03 3.35
N VAL A 517 -23.93 28.68 4.01
CA VAL A 517 -23.87 30.10 4.41
C VAL A 517 -23.35 30.22 5.85
N HIS A 518 -22.41 31.13 6.10
CA HIS A 518 -21.94 31.45 7.45
C HIS A 518 -22.83 32.47 8.16
N ASN A 519 -23.28 33.53 7.46
CA ASN A 519 -24.08 34.60 8.03
C ASN A 519 -25.57 34.47 7.66
N ILE A 520 -26.26 33.45 8.19
CA ILE A 520 -27.67 33.09 7.90
C ILE A 520 -28.71 34.16 8.34
N GLY A 521 -28.26 35.31 8.89
CA GLY A 521 -29.10 36.40 9.38
C GLY A 521 -29.12 37.64 8.48
N VAL A 522 -28.81 38.80 9.07
CA VAL A 522 -28.80 40.09 8.36
C VAL A 522 -27.55 40.19 7.49
N ASN A 523 -27.78 40.24 6.18
CA ASN A 523 -26.73 40.25 5.15
C ASN A 523 -26.71 41.57 4.38
N ARG A 524 -27.29 42.64 4.91
CA ARG A 524 -27.42 43.94 4.23
C ARG A 524 -26.95 45.09 5.09
N VAL A 525 -26.13 45.97 4.52
CA VAL A 525 -25.75 47.25 5.12
C VAL A 525 -26.25 48.41 4.28
N ARG A 526 -26.68 49.50 4.92
CA ARG A 526 -27.09 50.74 4.25
C ARG A 526 -25.87 51.61 3.95
N VAL A 527 -25.77 52.09 2.72
CA VAL A 527 -24.67 52.95 2.26
C VAL A 527 -25.09 54.42 2.39
N PRO A 528 -24.30 55.30 3.05
CA PRO A 528 -24.58 56.73 3.12
C PRO A 528 -24.59 57.40 1.75
N THR A 529 -25.45 58.39 1.56
CA THR A 529 -25.88 59.00 0.28
C THR A 529 -24.77 59.70 -0.53
N GLN A 530 -23.50 59.61 -0.15
CA GLN A 530 -22.42 60.47 -0.65
C GLN A 530 -21.08 59.76 -0.91
N VAL A 531 -21.09 58.60 -1.57
CA VAL A 531 -19.85 57.87 -1.91
C VAL A 531 -19.84 57.43 -3.37
N PHE A 532 -18.83 57.91 -4.14
CA PHE A 532 -18.60 57.53 -5.54
C PHE A 532 -17.29 56.72 -5.66
N GLY A 533 -17.41 55.40 -5.79
CA GLY A 533 -16.30 54.51 -6.12
C GLY A 533 -16.75 53.05 -6.28
N GLN A 534 -16.27 52.39 -7.33
CA GLN A 534 -16.46 50.93 -7.53
C GLN A 534 -15.55 50.08 -6.64
N SER A 535 -14.50 50.68 -6.05
CA SER A 535 -13.55 49.98 -5.21
C SER A 535 -14.00 50.04 -3.76
N ILE A 536 -14.04 48.87 -3.11
CA ILE A 536 -14.31 48.73 -1.68
C ILE A 536 -13.16 47.97 -1.03
N ASP A 537 -12.87 48.27 0.23
CA ASP A 537 -12.01 47.43 1.06
C ASP A 537 -12.91 46.70 2.07
N ILE A 538 -12.80 45.38 2.12
CA ILE A 538 -13.49 44.50 3.08
C ILE A 538 -12.54 44.25 4.23
N GLU A 539 -13.01 44.42 5.44
CA GLU A 539 -12.30 44.14 6.69
C GLU A 539 -13.07 43.08 7.48
N LEU A 540 -12.35 42.14 8.08
CA LEU A 540 -12.91 41.12 8.95
C LEU A 540 -12.02 40.99 10.19
N THR A 541 -12.63 40.96 11.37
CA THR A 541 -11.93 40.64 12.62
C THR A 541 -12.52 39.36 13.17
N VAL A 542 -11.69 38.34 13.41
CA VAL A 542 -12.12 37.05 13.97
C VAL A 542 -11.51 36.88 15.35
N ARG A 543 -12.36 36.64 16.35
CA ARG A 543 -11.95 36.40 17.74
C ARG A 543 -11.64 34.92 17.99
N GLU A 544 -10.96 34.63 19.09
CA GLU A 544 -10.63 33.25 19.48
C GLU A 544 -11.86 32.34 19.63
N ASP A 545 -13.01 32.88 20.02
CA ASP A 545 -14.27 32.15 20.17
C ASP A 545 -15.02 31.90 18.85
N GLY A 546 -14.45 32.33 17.71
CA GLY A 546 -15.06 32.21 16.39
C GLY A 546 -16.05 33.29 16.02
N THR A 547 -16.27 34.29 16.87
CA THR A 547 -17.03 35.48 16.49
C THR A 547 -16.27 36.26 15.41
N ALA A 548 -16.91 36.47 14.26
CA ALA A 548 -16.39 37.18 13.12
C ALA A 548 -17.18 38.46 12.85
N THR A 549 -16.50 39.61 12.89
CA THR A 549 -17.09 40.94 12.73
C THR A 549 -16.67 41.54 11.39
N PRO A 550 -17.58 41.66 10.40
CA PRO A 550 -17.28 42.24 9.10
C PRO A 550 -17.42 43.77 9.10
N ALA A 551 -16.61 44.45 8.28
CA ALA A 551 -16.75 45.86 7.98
C ALA A 551 -16.37 46.18 6.53
N PHE A 552 -16.99 47.22 5.98
CA PHE A 552 -16.79 47.66 4.61
C PHE A 552 -16.30 49.10 4.61
N LEU A 553 -15.09 49.30 4.12
CA LEU A 553 -14.45 50.62 4.00
C LEU A 553 -14.61 51.12 2.58
N LEU A 554 -15.34 52.23 2.45
CA LEU A 554 -15.52 52.95 1.20
C LEU A 554 -14.51 54.11 1.15
N ASN A 555 -13.89 54.32 -0.02
CA ASN A 555 -12.93 55.41 -0.26
C ASN A 555 -11.71 55.43 0.70
N ARG A 556 -11.23 54.25 1.12
CA ARG A 556 -10.06 54.12 2.01
C ARG A 556 -8.88 54.99 1.55
N GLY A 557 -8.36 55.84 2.44
CA GLY A 557 -7.26 56.77 2.16
C GLY A 557 -7.64 58.08 1.46
N LYS A 558 -8.93 58.39 1.33
CA LYS A 558 -9.42 59.69 0.80
C LYS A 558 -10.10 60.51 1.91
N ARG A 559 -10.31 61.82 1.67
CA ARG A 559 -10.95 62.76 2.62
C ARG A 559 -12.35 62.33 3.12
N ASN A 560 -13.07 61.53 2.34
CA ASN A 560 -14.42 61.05 2.65
C ASN A 560 -14.44 59.53 2.83
N GLU A 561 -13.48 58.99 3.58
CA GLU A 561 -13.48 57.58 3.97
C GLU A 561 -14.68 57.28 4.87
N THR A 562 -15.38 56.17 4.60
CA THR A 562 -16.55 55.76 5.38
C THR A 562 -16.43 54.28 5.71
N ARG A 563 -16.47 53.94 7.00
CA ARG A 563 -16.48 52.56 7.48
C ARG A 563 -17.90 52.19 7.88
N ILE A 564 -18.42 51.12 7.28
CA ILE A 564 -19.75 50.58 7.53
C ILE A 564 -19.58 49.21 8.19
N ALA A 565 -20.04 49.06 9.43
CA ALA A 565 -20.02 47.76 10.11
C ALA A 565 -21.15 46.88 9.58
N GLY A 566 -20.85 45.60 9.35
CA GLY A 566 -21.87 44.55 9.20
C GLY A 566 -22.15 43.88 10.54
N ASP A 567 -23.07 42.93 10.53
CA ASP A 567 -23.46 42.17 11.71
C ASP A 567 -22.50 41.00 11.95
N ASP A 568 -22.31 40.66 13.22
CA ASP A 568 -21.45 39.56 13.64
C ASP A 568 -22.03 38.21 13.21
N PHE A 569 -21.15 37.28 12.86
CA PHE A 569 -21.49 35.89 12.57
C PHE A 569 -20.45 34.95 13.16
N TYR A 570 -20.75 33.65 13.24
CA TYR A 570 -19.85 32.67 13.82
C TYR A 570 -19.14 31.85 12.74
N LEU A 571 -17.82 31.79 12.86
CA LEU A 571 -16.96 30.86 12.15
C LEU A 571 -16.68 29.66 13.04
N ASP A 572 -16.64 28.48 12.44
CA ASP A 572 -16.22 27.28 13.14
C ASP A 572 -14.69 27.30 13.33
N MET A 573 -14.26 27.55 14.57
CA MET A 573 -12.85 27.72 14.98
C MET A 573 -12.33 26.53 15.79
N THR A 574 -12.65 25.30 15.39
CA THR A 574 -11.99 24.12 15.97
C THR A 574 -10.50 24.08 15.60
N PHE A 575 -9.67 24.67 16.46
CA PHE A 575 -8.23 24.44 16.46
C PHE A 575 -7.92 23.18 17.27
N ALA A 576 -7.04 22.31 16.75
CA ALA A 576 -6.52 21.20 17.54
C ALA A 576 -5.86 21.73 18.82
N GLY A 577 -6.31 21.24 19.97
CA GLY A 577 -5.78 21.60 21.28
C GLY A 577 -4.30 21.22 21.45
N GLN A 578 -3.65 21.81 22.45
CA GLN A 578 -2.28 21.51 22.87
C GLN A 578 -2.06 20.02 23.17
N PRO A 579 -0.81 19.51 23.07
CA PRO A 579 -0.55 18.08 22.89
C PRO A 579 -0.86 17.29 24.17
N GLN A 580 -2.00 16.61 24.16
CA GLN A 580 -2.12 15.32 24.84
C GLN A 580 -1.30 14.27 24.04
N ARG A 581 -1.05 13.10 24.63
CA ARG A 581 -0.32 11.96 24.03
C ARG A 581 -0.53 11.87 22.51
N ALA A 582 0.54 11.55 21.76
CA ALA A 582 0.56 11.61 20.30
C ALA A 582 -0.70 11.02 19.66
N GLU A 583 -1.40 11.83 18.85
CA GLU A 583 -2.61 11.40 18.16
C GLU A 583 -2.28 10.35 17.09
N SER A 584 -3.25 9.49 16.78
CA SER A 584 -3.17 8.50 15.71
C SER A 584 -4.33 8.69 14.73
N TYR A 585 -4.06 8.43 13.46
CA TYR A 585 -5.00 8.57 12.35
C TYR A 585 -5.24 7.20 11.72
N MET A 586 -6.50 6.81 11.55
CA MET A 586 -6.86 5.49 11.05
C MET A 586 -7.41 5.56 9.62
N GLY A 587 -6.87 4.72 8.75
CA GLY A 587 -7.47 4.39 7.46
C GLY A 587 -8.17 3.03 7.55
N LEU A 588 -9.42 2.96 7.14
CA LEU A 588 -10.21 1.72 7.17
C LEU A 588 -10.74 1.38 5.77
N ASP A 589 -10.20 0.33 5.19
CA ASP A 589 -10.78 -0.31 4.02
C ASP A 589 -11.81 -1.35 4.48
N PHE A 590 -13.08 -0.95 4.46
CA PHE A 590 -14.20 -1.86 4.68
C PHE A 590 -14.54 -2.55 3.36
N GLY A 591 -13.82 -3.61 3.01
CA GLY A 591 -13.99 -4.33 1.74
C GLY A 591 -15.11 -5.37 1.76
N THR A 592 -15.59 -5.77 0.57
CA THR A 592 -16.72 -6.71 0.42
C THR A 592 -16.41 -8.12 0.94
N ALA A 593 -15.22 -8.63 0.64
CA ALA A 593 -14.77 -9.97 1.03
C ALA A 593 -13.74 -9.94 2.16
N THR A 594 -12.83 -8.96 2.12
CA THR A 594 -11.77 -8.75 3.11
C THR A 594 -11.68 -7.27 3.43
N SER A 595 -11.48 -6.94 4.70
CA SER A 595 -11.22 -5.58 5.18
C SER A 595 -9.78 -5.44 5.68
N ALA A 596 -9.27 -4.21 5.72
CA ALA A 596 -7.95 -3.89 6.25
C ALA A 596 -7.97 -2.54 6.97
N ALA A 597 -7.07 -2.36 7.94
CA ALA A 597 -6.90 -1.10 8.64
C ALA A 597 -5.43 -0.73 8.75
N SER A 598 -5.14 0.56 8.67
CA SER A 598 -3.79 1.11 8.78
C SER A 598 -3.78 2.32 9.71
N LEU A 599 -2.63 2.56 10.33
CA LEU A 599 -2.42 3.65 11.28
C LEU A 599 -1.24 4.53 10.85
N VAL A 600 -1.43 5.83 11.01
CA VAL A 600 -0.35 6.83 10.96
C VAL A 600 -0.33 7.58 12.28
N PHE A 601 0.83 7.67 12.91
CA PHE A 601 0.99 8.37 14.19
C PHE A 601 1.50 9.78 13.97
N GLN A 602 0.97 10.73 14.74
CA GLN A 602 1.39 12.13 14.71
C GLN A 602 2.89 12.29 15.03
N SER A 603 3.40 11.50 15.99
CA SER A 603 4.82 11.45 16.34
C SER A 603 5.68 11.07 15.14
N ASP A 604 5.19 10.14 14.33
CA ASP A 604 5.91 9.66 13.16
C ASP A 604 5.95 10.74 12.08
N VAL A 605 4.81 11.35 11.78
CA VAL A 605 4.73 12.48 10.83
C VAL A 605 5.68 13.61 11.22
N LYS A 606 5.75 13.95 12.52
CA LYS A 606 6.68 14.97 13.03
C LYS A 606 8.14 14.56 12.87
N ALA A 607 8.48 13.33 13.28
CA ALA A 607 9.83 12.79 13.13
C ALA A 607 10.28 12.80 11.67
N TYR A 608 9.43 12.40 10.73
CA TYR A 608 9.76 12.42 9.30
C TYR A 608 9.93 13.85 8.76
N LYS A 609 9.06 14.81 9.13
CA LYS A 609 9.23 16.23 8.75
C LYS A 609 10.54 16.81 9.28
N ASP A 610 10.91 16.50 10.52
CA ASP A 610 12.16 16.99 11.13
C ASP A 610 13.38 16.38 10.45
N ARG A 611 13.33 15.08 10.16
CA ARG A 611 14.40 14.38 9.45
C ARG A 611 14.51 14.84 7.99
N GLU A 612 13.43 15.25 7.34
CA GLU A 612 13.44 15.70 5.94
C GLU A 612 14.37 16.90 5.73
N ARG A 613 14.52 17.72 6.78
CA ARG A 613 15.41 18.88 6.80
C ARG A 613 16.88 18.49 7.04
N GLN A 614 17.15 17.25 7.40
CA GLN A 614 18.47 16.75 7.78
C GLN A 614 19.08 15.92 6.65
N LYS A 615 20.22 16.39 6.12
CA LYS A 615 20.91 15.77 4.99
C LYS A 615 21.30 14.30 5.22
N ALA A 616 21.72 13.95 6.43
CA ALA A 616 22.14 12.58 6.75
C ALA A 616 21.01 11.54 6.52
N TRP A 617 19.77 11.91 6.86
CA TRP A 617 18.62 11.02 6.67
C TRP A 617 18.23 10.88 5.20
N THR A 618 18.26 11.98 4.42
CA THR A 618 17.93 11.93 3.00
C THR A 618 18.94 11.12 2.19
N GLU A 619 20.23 11.15 2.57
CA GLU A 619 21.27 10.30 1.98
C GLU A 619 21.05 8.80 2.28
N LEU A 620 20.65 8.45 3.52
CA LEU A 620 20.30 7.07 3.85
C LEU A 620 19.08 6.59 3.08
N ASN A 621 18.10 7.46 2.86
CA ASN A 621 16.91 7.11 2.08
C ASN A 621 17.25 6.71 0.64
N ASP A 622 18.12 7.49 -0.02
CA ASP A 622 18.60 7.19 -1.38
C ASP A 622 19.33 5.82 -1.45
N LEU A 623 19.89 5.34 -0.35
CA LEU A 623 20.58 4.05 -0.28
C LEU A 623 19.61 2.86 -0.17
N VAL A 624 18.43 3.04 0.43
CA VAL A 624 17.44 1.95 0.62
C VAL A 624 17.00 1.33 -0.71
N GLU A 625 16.88 2.14 -1.76
CA GLU A 625 16.42 1.69 -3.09
C GLU A 625 17.54 1.07 -3.95
N ILE A 626 18.80 1.36 -3.62
CA ILE A 626 19.94 1.03 -4.49
C ILE A 626 20.75 -0.14 -3.96
N LEU A 627 20.78 -0.32 -2.64
CA LEU A 627 21.59 -1.36 -2.04
C LEU A 627 20.97 -2.76 -2.22
N PRO A 628 21.79 -3.84 -2.16
CA PRO A 628 21.32 -5.22 -2.14
C PRO A 628 20.30 -5.49 -1.02
N TYR A 629 19.33 -6.35 -1.30
CA TYR A 629 18.19 -6.62 -0.41
C TYR A 629 18.57 -6.98 1.04
N CYS A 630 19.62 -7.79 1.21
CA CYS A 630 20.09 -8.21 2.53
C CYS A 630 20.57 -7.07 3.44
N ILE A 631 20.86 -5.88 2.88
CA ILE A 631 21.24 -4.68 3.65
C ILE A 631 20.23 -3.55 3.51
N ALA A 632 19.56 -3.45 2.36
CA ALA A 632 18.50 -2.48 2.11
C ALA A 632 17.27 -2.71 3.00
N HIS A 633 16.88 -3.97 3.24
CA HIS A 633 15.74 -4.28 4.09
C HIS A 633 15.97 -3.88 5.57
N PRO A 634 17.08 -4.28 6.23
CA PRO A 634 17.43 -3.77 7.55
C PRO A 634 17.52 -2.24 7.62
N LEU A 635 18.11 -1.58 6.61
CA LEU A 635 18.21 -0.13 6.55
C LEU A 635 16.83 0.53 6.44
N GLY A 636 15.93 -0.01 5.62
CA GLY A 636 14.53 0.43 5.53
C GLY A 636 13.82 0.34 6.89
N ASN A 637 14.04 -0.74 7.63
CA ASN A 637 13.49 -0.90 8.98
C ASN A 637 14.06 0.12 9.97
N TYR A 638 15.36 0.44 9.90
CA TYR A 638 15.98 1.51 10.70
C TYR A 638 15.39 2.88 10.38
N MET A 639 15.27 3.19 9.08
CA MET A 639 14.68 4.43 8.59
C MET A 639 13.24 4.65 9.07
N ALA A 640 12.49 3.56 9.21
CA ALA A 640 11.10 3.56 9.67
C ALA A 640 10.94 3.75 11.19
N GLN A 641 12.01 3.65 11.99
CA GLN A 641 11.90 3.77 13.44
C GLN A 641 11.88 5.23 13.89
N THR A 642 10.98 5.54 14.84
CA THR A 642 10.85 6.87 15.45
C THR A 642 11.17 6.84 16.95
N GLU A 643 11.11 5.67 17.57
CA GLU A 643 11.45 5.44 18.98
C GLU A 643 12.96 5.22 19.16
N ALA A 644 13.58 5.90 20.14
CA ALA A 644 15.04 5.90 20.33
C ALA A 644 15.63 4.50 20.56
N HIS A 645 15.03 3.70 21.44
CA HIS A 645 15.52 2.35 21.75
C HIS A 645 15.40 1.37 20.56
N LEU A 646 14.37 1.53 19.72
CA LEU A 646 14.24 0.79 18.47
C LEU A 646 15.25 1.29 17.44
N LEU A 647 15.49 2.61 17.37
CA LEU A 647 16.48 3.21 16.50
C LEU A 647 17.87 2.57 16.72
N GLU A 648 18.30 2.45 17.97
CA GLU A 648 19.57 1.80 18.33
C GLU A 648 19.59 0.32 17.95
N LYS A 649 18.52 -0.41 18.27
CA LYS A 649 18.38 -1.85 17.93
C LYS A 649 18.46 -2.09 16.42
N PHE A 650 17.74 -1.31 15.62
CA PHE A 650 17.71 -1.44 14.17
C PHE A 650 18.97 -0.87 13.52
N GLY A 651 19.59 0.16 14.12
CA GLY A 651 20.87 0.70 13.69
C GLY A 651 21.97 -0.35 13.80
N LYS A 652 22.04 -1.04 14.95
CA LYS A 652 22.90 -2.21 15.15
C LYS A 652 22.65 -3.31 14.12
N ARG A 653 21.40 -3.71 13.92
CA ARG A 653 21.03 -4.77 12.95
C ARG A 653 21.48 -4.40 11.54
N THR A 654 21.32 -3.15 11.15
CA THR A 654 21.74 -2.65 9.83
C THR A 654 23.26 -2.66 9.69
N LEU A 655 23.97 -2.22 10.73
CA LEU A 655 25.44 -2.28 10.76
C LEU A 655 25.94 -3.72 10.62
N GLU A 656 25.38 -4.66 11.38
CA GLU A 656 25.74 -6.09 11.28
C GLU A 656 25.43 -6.65 9.89
N ALA A 657 24.32 -6.26 9.26
CA ALA A 657 23.98 -6.66 7.90
C ALA A 657 24.98 -6.13 6.86
N MET A 658 25.34 -4.84 6.92
CA MET A 658 26.34 -4.23 6.03
C MET A 658 27.72 -4.89 6.18
N LEU A 659 28.16 -5.13 7.42
CA LEU A 659 29.41 -5.84 7.68
C LEU A 659 29.37 -7.30 7.22
N SER A 660 28.22 -7.98 7.37
CA SER A 660 28.03 -9.35 6.87
C SER A 660 28.17 -9.40 5.36
N PHE A 661 27.53 -8.47 4.65
CA PHE A 661 27.65 -8.37 3.21
C PHE A 661 29.11 -8.17 2.78
N VAL A 662 29.80 -7.17 3.33
CA VAL A 662 31.21 -6.91 3.00
C VAL A 662 32.07 -8.16 3.28
N ALA A 663 31.94 -8.76 4.46
CA ALA A 663 32.75 -9.90 4.86
C ALA A 663 32.53 -11.12 3.97
N TYR A 664 31.28 -11.47 3.70
CA TYR A 664 30.92 -12.68 2.96
C TYR A 664 31.25 -12.56 1.48
N ILE A 665 30.95 -11.40 0.88
CA ILE A 665 31.32 -11.13 -0.51
C ILE A 665 32.84 -11.19 -0.70
N CYS A 666 33.59 -10.51 0.15
CA CYS A 666 35.06 -10.51 0.05
C CYS A 666 35.63 -11.92 0.28
N TYR A 667 35.03 -12.71 1.18
CA TYR A 667 35.42 -14.10 1.38
C TYR A 667 35.26 -14.93 0.11
N CYS A 668 34.07 -14.88 -0.51
CA CYS A 668 33.76 -15.63 -1.73
C CYS A 668 34.64 -15.21 -2.91
N ASP A 669 34.88 -13.92 -3.07
CA ASP A 669 35.73 -13.39 -4.13
C ASP A 669 37.19 -13.86 -3.97
N VAL A 670 37.76 -13.75 -2.76
CA VAL A 670 39.11 -14.28 -2.48
C VAL A 670 39.16 -15.80 -2.63
N ALA A 671 38.13 -16.53 -2.19
CA ALA A 671 38.03 -17.98 -2.38
C ALA A 671 37.98 -18.40 -3.85
N SER A 672 37.34 -17.60 -4.70
CA SER A 672 37.21 -17.88 -6.14
C SER A 672 38.54 -17.90 -6.89
N LEU A 673 39.60 -17.33 -6.32
CA LEU A 673 40.95 -17.35 -6.89
C LEU A 673 41.65 -18.71 -6.76
N GLY A 674 41.17 -19.62 -5.90
CA GLY A 674 41.69 -21.00 -5.80
C GLY A 674 43.14 -21.14 -5.29
N ASN A 675 43.80 -20.04 -4.92
CA ASN A 675 45.22 -20.02 -4.56
C ASN A 675 45.53 -20.47 -3.11
N GLY A 676 44.55 -21.02 -2.38
CA GLY A 676 44.70 -21.50 -1.00
C GLY A 676 44.97 -20.40 0.05
N LYS A 677 44.82 -19.12 -0.32
CA LYS A 677 45.08 -17.95 0.53
C LYS A 677 43.86 -17.47 1.34
N THR A 678 42.71 -18.13 1.22
CA THR A 678 41.49 -17.72 1.92
C THR A 678 41.60 -17.98 3.42
N PRO A 679 41.32 -17.00 4.29
CA PRO A 679 41.30 -17.21 5.73
C PRO A 679 40.34 -18.33 6.11
N LYS A 680 40.74 -19.21 7.04
CA LYS A 680 39.81 -20.21 7.59
C LYS A 680 38.77 -19.51 8.46
N LEU A 681 37.50 -19.81 8.20
CA LEU A 681 36.42 -19.35 9.06
C LEU A 681 36.46 -20.14 10.38
N SER A 682 36.15 -19.47 11.50
CA SER A 682 36.11 -20.14 12.81
C SER A 682 35.04 -21.24 12.82
N ALA A 683 35.35 -22.38 13.41
CA ALA A 683 34.42 -23.49 13.60
C ALA A 683 33.27 -23.19 14.61
N ALA A 684 33.32 -22.00 15.24
CA ALA A 684 32.30 -21.44 16.13
C ALA A 684 31.95 -19.99 15.71
N PHE A 685 31.89 -19.73 14.41
CA PHE A 685 31.60 -18.40 13.88
C PHE A 685 30.16 -17.99 14.15
N ASN A 686 29.95 -16.72 14.54
CA ASN A 686 28.63 -16.12 14.72
C ASN A 686 28.61 -14.75 14.04
N ARG A 687 27.53 -14.48 13.30
CA ARG A 687 27.28 -13.26 12.54
C ARG A 687 26.98 -12.09 13.48
N SER A 688 28.03 -11.48 14.01
CA SER A 688 27.95 -10.27 14.83
C SER A 688 29.11 -9.32 14.52
N ALA A 689 28.94 -8.05 14.87
CA ALA A 689 29.87 -6.98 14.47
C ALA A 689 31.35 -7.27 14.77
N GLY A 690 31.68 -7.83 15.95
CA GLY A 690 33.06 -8.17 16.32
C GLY A 690 33.70 -9.25 15.43
N PRO A 691 33.14 -10.48 15.37
CA PRO A 691 33.59 -11.53 14.47
C PRO A 691 33.66 -11.10 12.99
N LEU A 692 32.69 -10.32 12.51
CA LEU A 692 32.67 -9.81 11.14
C LEU A 692 33.84 -8.85 10.87
N LYS A 693 34.10 -7.91 11.78
CA LYS A 693 35.26 -7.00 11.70
C LYS A 693 36.58 -7.78 11.65
N ASN A 694 36.71 -8.81 12.48
CA ASN A 694 37.92 -9.65 12.49
C ASN A 694 38.10 -10.38 11.15
N LEU A 695 37.03 -10.92 10.58
CA LEU A 695 37.07 -11.56 9.27
C LEU A 695 37.49 -10.59 8.16
N ILE A 696 36.88 -9.40 8.13
CA ILE A 696 37.22 -8.31 7.20
C ILE A 696 38.69 -7.90 7.33
N THR A 697 39.19 -7.78 8.55
CA THR A 697 40.60 -7.42 8.83
C THR A 697 41.58 -8.50 8.37
N ASN A 698 41.21 -9.78 8.51
CA ASN A 698 42.04 -10.87 8.03
C ASN A 698 42.07 -10.95 6.49
N LEU A 699 40.94 -10.69 5.84
CA LEU A 699 40.84 -10.66 4.37
C LEU A 699 41.67 -9.53 3.77
N SER A 700 41.73 -8.36 4.42
CA SER A 700 42.47 -7.20 3.90
C SER A 700 43.99 -7.31 4.00
N GLN A 701 44.51 -8.27 4.77
CA GLN A 701 45.93 -8.58 4.83
C GLN A 701 46.40 -9.45 3.65
N GLY A 702 45.47 -10.01 2.87
CA GLY A 702 45.75 -10.81 1.69
C GLY A 702 46.14 -9.97 0.46
N ASP A 703 46.59 -10.66 -0.59
CA ASP A 703 46.76 -10.06 -1.91
C ASP A 703 45.40 -10.01 -2.63
N LEU A 704 44.95 -8.79 -2.94
CA LEU A 704 43.63 -8.51 -3.51
C LEU A 704 43.68 -8.08 -4.99
N SER A 705 44.86 -8.11 -5.61
CA SER A 705 45.09 -7.53 -6.95
C SER A 705 44.24 -8.18 -8.05
N GLU A 706 43.95 -9.48 -7.93
CA GLU A 706 43.16 -10.25 -8.91
C GLU A 706 41.67 -10.42 -8.53
N THR A 707 41.23 -9.81 -7.43
CA THR A 707 39.84 -9.94 -6.94
C THR A 707 38.88 -9.08 -7.77
N LEU A 708 37.66 -9.58 -7.99
CA LEU A 708 36.64 -8.87 -8.78
C LEU A 708 36.15 -7.59 -8.06
N VAL A 709 35.89 -7.70 -6.76
CA VAL A 709 35.22 -6.67 -5.95
C VAL A 709 35.83 -6.48 -4.56
N ALA A 710 36.54 -7.46 -4.00
CA ALA A 710 37.07 -7.41 -2.64
C ALA A 710 38.07 -6.25 -2.46
N SER A 711 38.93 -5.98 -3.46
CA SER A 711 39.82 -4.81 -3.45
C SER A 711 39.08 -3.48 -3.28
N ARG A 712 37.90 -3.34 -3.91
CA ARG A 712 37.05 -2.14 -3.82
C ARG A 712 36.34 -2.09 -2.46
N LEU A 713 35.72 -3.18 -2.03
CA LEU A 713 34.97 -3.22 -0.77
C LEU A 713 35.88 -3.05 0.46
N LEU A 714 37.05 -3.68 0.47
CA LEU A 714 38.00 -3.60 1.59
C LEU A 714 38.79 -2.28 1.62
N SER A 715 38.71 -1.46 0.56
CA SER A 715 39.28 -0.11 0.60
C SER A 715 38.58 0.82 1.61
N ILE A 716 37.43 0.41 2.16
CA ILE A 716 36.77 1.09 3.27
C ILE A 716 37.62 1.12 4.55
N LEU A 717 38.61 0.24 4.65
CA LEU A 717 39.47 0.08 5.81
C LEU A 717 40.58 1.16 5.91
N GLN A 718 40.36 2.35 5.35
CA GLN A 718 41.24 3.50 5.57
C GLN A 718 41.32 3.81 7.07
N LYS A 719 42.50 4.26 7.53
CA LYS A 719 42.82 4.38 8.96
C LYS A 719 41.78 5.17 9.78
N ASP A 720 41.19 6.20 9.19
CA ASP A 720 40.29 7.10 9.89
C ASP A 720 38.93 6.44 10.17
N PHE A 721 38.27 5.89 9.14
CA PHE A 721 36.98 5.21 9.30
C PHE A 721 37.08 3.92 10.14
N MET A 722 38.21 3.22 10.08
CA MET A 722 38.42 2.02 10.89
C MET A 722 38.46 2.28 12.38
N ASN A 723 38.93 3.45 12.79
CA ASN A 723 38.89 3.85 14.19
C ASN A 723 37.44 4.10 14.63
N ASP A 724 36.66 4.83 13.83
CA ASP A 724 35.25 5.10 14.10
C ASP A 724 34.42 3.82 14.16
N LEU A 725 34.62 2.91 13.21
CA LEU A 725 33.97 1.60 13.20
C LEU A 725 34.37 0.77 14.43
N SER A 726 35.64 0.82 14.84
CA SER A 726 36.12 0.11 16.04
C SER A 726 35.45 0.61 17.31
N LEU A 727 35.36 1.94 17.47
CA LEU A 727 34.69 2.59 18.59
C LEU A 727 33.20 2.25 18.61
N ALA A 728 32.53 2.34 17.46
CA ALA A 728 31.12 2.00 17.33
C ALA A 728 30.84 0.54 17.69
N ILE A 729 31.67 -0.41 17.23
CA ILE A 729 31.52 -1.84 17.57
C ILE A 729 31.75 -2.09 19.07
N GLN A 730 32.70 -1.38 19.68
CA GLN A 730 32.95 -1.48 21.12
C GLN A 730 31.75 -0.98 21.92
N GLU A 731 31.17 0.16 21.54
CA GLU A 731 29.97 0.71 22.16
C GLU A 731 28.72 -0.17 21.91
N VAL A 732 28.57 -0.72 20.71
CA VAL A 732 27.49 -1.68 20.39
C VAL A 732 27.58 -2.95 21.23
N ASN A 733 28.79 -3.37 21.63
CA ASN A 733 28.97 -4.47 22.58
C ASN A 733 28.58 -4.07 24.02
N ASN A 734 28.75 -2.80 24.40
CA ASN A 734 28.30 -2.27 25.69
C ASN A 734 26.76 -2.23 25.81
N ILE A 735 26.02 -2.16 24.69
CA ILE A 735 24.54 -2.30 24.67
C ILE A 735 24.09 -3.63 25.32
N LYS A 736 24.89 -4.70 25.21
CA LYS A 736 24.60 -5.99 25.85
C LYS A 736 24.63 -5.93 27.40
N HIS A 737 25.06 -4.81 27.98
CA HIS A 737 25.24 -4.60 29.41
C HIS A 737 24.43 -3.41 29.98
N ASP A 738 23.34 -2.98 29.30
CA ASP A 738 22.41 -1.92 29.73
C ASP A 738 23.06 -0.54 30.02
N ARG A 739 24.10 -0.16 29.26
CA ARG A 739 24.73 1.17 29.36
C ARG A 739 24.26 2.07 28.22
N ALA A 740 24.11 3.37 28.49
CA ALA A 740 23.76 4.38 27.49
C ALA A 740 24.85 4.48 26.41
N VAL A 741 24.44 4.46 25.15
CA VAL A 741 25.34 4.40 23.99
C VAL A 741 25.29 5.68 23.20
N ASN A 742 26.46 6.17 22.79
CA ASN A 742 26.60 7.38 21.98
C ASN A 742 27.20 7.02 20.61
N VAL A 743 26.43 6.32 19.78
CA VAL A 743 26.84 5.92 18.43
C VAL A 743 26.01 6.69 17.41
N ASP A 744 26.67 7.45 16.53
CA ASP A 744 26.02 8.09 15.39
C ASP A 744 25.83 7.06 14.26
N PHE A 745 24.73 6.30 14.36
CA PHE A 745 24.37 5.33 13.32
C PHE A 745 24.13 5.98 11.97
N ASN A 746 23.66 7.24 11.90
CA ASN A 746 23.39 7.86 10.62
C ASN A 746 24.68 8.09 9.83
N TYR A 747 25.71 8.62 10.50
CA TYR A 747 27.03 8.79 9.91
C TYR A 747 27.62 7.45 9.46
N LEU A 748 27.64 6.45 10.36
CA LEU A 748 28.26 5.15 10.08
C LEU A 748 27.58 4.42 8.93
N LEU A 749 26.25 4.32 8.97
CA LEU A 749 25.47 3.64 7.93
C LEU A 749 25.56 4.40 6.60
N GLY A 750 25.63 5.73 6.64
CA GLY A 750 25.80 6.57 5.45
C GLY A 750 27.15 6.34 4.76
N VAL A 751 28.24 6.31 5.52
CA VAL A 751 29.59 6.03 4.98
C VAL A 751 29.67 4.60 4.44
N LEU A 752 29.23 3.59 5.21
CA LEU A 752 29.24 2.20 4.78
C LEU A 752 28.38 1.97 3.53
N GLY A 753 27.14 2.46 3.52
CA GLY A 753 26.22 2.27 2.42
C GLY A 753 26.69 2.94 1.13
N ASN A 754 27.19 4.18 1.20
CA ASN A 754 27.77 4.84 0.02
C ASN A 754 29.00 4.11 -0.51
N HIS A 755 29.86 3.60 0.37
CA HIS A 755 31.02 2.81 -0.03
C HIS A 755 30.63 1.51 -0.73
N ILE A 756 29.65 0.77 -0.18
CA ILE A 756 29.13 -0.46 -0.79
C ILE A 756 28.53 -0.15 -2.17
N LYS A 757 27.67 0.88 -2.26
CA LYS A 757 27.07 1.32 -3.53
C LYS A 757 28.14 1.62 -4.58
N GLN A 758 29.17 2.38 -4.22
CA GLN A 758 30.25 2.73 -5.14
C GLN A 758 31.07 1.50 -5.56
N SER A 759 31.36 0.59 -4.62
CA SER A 759 32.15 -0.61 -4.87
C SER A 759 31.44 -1.60 -5.80
N LEU A 760 30.10 -1.65 -5.74
CA LEU A 760 29.25 -2.50 -6.58
C LEU A 760 28.85 -1.86 -7.92
N GLY A 761 29.41 -0.71 -8.32
CA GLY A 761 29.06 -0.10 -9.61
C GLY A 761 29.25 -1.06 -10.78
N GLY A 762 28.14 -1.41 -11.46
CA GLY A 762 28.10 -2.38 -12.57
C GLY A 762 28.03 -3.85 -12.16
N ILE A 763 27.89 -4.14 -10.86
CA ILE A 763 27.83 -5.50 -10.30
C ILE A 763 26.45 -5.73 -9.69
N HIS A 764 25.79 -6.78 -10.16
CA HIS A 764 24.44 -7.16 -9.74
C HIS A 764 24.49 -8.31 -8.74
N PHE A 765 23.65 -8.25 -7.69
CA PHE A 765 23.52 -9.28 -6.66
C PHE A 765 22.17 -9.97 -6.81
N GLY A 766 22.14 -11.30 -6.97
CA GLY A 766 20.90 -12.00 -7.28
C GLY A 766 21.06 -13.49 -7.55
N ASN A 767 20.02 -14.10 -8.12
CA ASN A 767 19.99 -15.53 -8.47
C ASN A 767 19.55 -15.72 -9.94
N PHE A 768 19.93 -16.86 -10.51
CA PHE A 768 19.46 -17.29 -11.82
C PHE A 768 18.21 -18.17 -11.66
N GLU A 769 17.24 -18.02 -12.54
CA GLU A 769 15.96 -18.71 -12.52
C GLU A 769 15.56 -19.12 -13.94
N SER A 770 14.65 -20.09 -14.06
CA SER A 770 14.10 -20.53 -15.35
C SER A 770 15.17 -20.96 -16.36
N MET A 771 16.24 -21.58 -15.89
CA MET A 771 17.35 -22.04 -16.73
C MET A 771 16.88 -23.16 -17.67
N ARG A 772 17.23 -23.03 -18.96
CA ARG A 772 16.92 -24.00 -20.01
C ARG A 772 18.10 -24.15 -20.95
N LYS A 773 18.24 -25.34 -21.54
CA LYS A 773 19.24 -25.59 -22.58
C LYS A 773 18.69 -25.20 -23.94
N ASP A 774 19.45 -24.46 -24.74
CA ASP A 774 19.03 -24.05 -26.08
C ASP A 774 18.95 -25.25 -27.03
N ALA A 775 17.88 -25.31 -27.85
CA ALA A 775 17.59 -26.47 -28.70
C ALA A 775 18.66 -26.77 -29.77
N PHE A 776 19.39 -25.76 -30.25
CA PHE A 776 20.37 -25.88 -31.34
C PHE A 776 21.76 -25.30 -30.99
N GLY A 777 22.13 -25.29 -29.70
CA GLY A 777 23.44 -24.82 -29.23
C GLY A 777 23.87 -25.45 -27.90
N GLY A 778 25.16 -25.40 -27.59
CA GLY A 778 25.69 -25.83 -26.29
C GLY A 778 25.51 -24.80 -25.16
N LYS A 779 24.59 -23.84 -25.34
CA LYS A 779 24.33 -22.73 -24.44
C LYS A 779 23.07 -22.97 -23.61
N TYR A 780 23.02 -22.32 -22.47
CA TYR A 780 21.86 -22.21 -21.60
C TYR A 780 21.32 -20.78 -21.70
N SER A 781 20.00 -20.65 -21.64
CA SER A 781 19.29 -19.39 -21.48
C SER A 781 18.45 -19.43 -20.21
N GLY A 782 18.20 -18.27 -19.60
CA GLY A 782 17.40 -18.15 -18.39
C GLY A 782 17.18 -16.70 -18.00
N THR A 783 16.79 -16.47 -16.75
CA THR A 783 16.56 -15.13 -16.21
C THR A 783 17.45 -14.92 -14.99
N PHE A 784 18.11 -13.79 -14.88
CA PHE A 784 18.77 -13.33 -13.68
C PHE A 784 17.87 -12.32 -12.96
N ARG A 785 17.61 -12.55 -11.67
CA ARG A 785 16.81 -11.65 -10.83
C ARG A 785 17.74 -10.85 -9.92
N SER A 786 17.80 -9.54 -10.13
CA SER A 786 18.56 -8.62 -9.29
C SER A 786 17.81 -8.38 -7.98
N MET A 787 18.38 -8.82 -6.85
CA MET A 787 17.83 -8.65 -5.50
C MET A 787 18.20 -7.27 -4.94
N ARG A 788 17.64 -6.22 -5.53
CA ARG A 788 17.88 -4.82 -5.18
C ARG A 788 16.69 -4.20 -4.45
N GLY A 789 16.96 -3.29 -3.50
CA GLY A 789 15.94 -2.57 -2.76
C GLY A 789 15.48 -3.28 -1.49
N SER A 790 14.58 -2.67 -0.72
CA SER A 790 14.23 -3.13 0.64
C SER A 790 13.13 -4.18 0.73
N ASN A 791 12.45 -4.49 -0.38
CA ASN A 791 11.27 -5.37 -0.41
C ASN A 791 11.23 -6.19 -1.70
N ALA A 792 10.65 -7.39 -1.63
CA ALA A 792 10.33 -8.24 -2.79
C ALA A 792 8.83 -8.12 -3.11
N PRO A 793 8.36 -8.39 -4.36
CA PRO A 793 9.11 -8.98 -5.49
C PRO A 793 10.18 -8.06 -6.07
N PHE A 794 11.31 -8.65 -6.47
CA PHE A 794 12.36 -7.93 -7.16
C PHE A 794 12.04 -7.86 -8.66
N VAL A 795 11.83 -6.64 -9.14
CA VAL A 795 11.33 -6.36 -10.49
C VAL A 795 12.43 -6.26 -11.54
N GLU A 796 13.68 -6.06 -11.13
CA GLU A 796 14.83 -5.94 -12.04
C GLU A 796 15.25 -7.34 -12.52
N LEU A 797 14.86 -7.66 -13.76
CA LEU A 797 15.13 -8.94 -14.42
C LEU A 797 16.03 -8.72 -15.64
N SER A 798 17.00 -9.60 -15.83
CA SER A 798 17.85 -9.64 -17.02
C SER A 798 17.76 -11.01 -17.67
N ASN A 799 17.79 -11.07 -19.00
CA ASN A 799 17.90 -12.36 -19.68
C ASN A 799 19.36 -12.83 -19.60
N TYR A 800 19.55 -14.10 -19.26
CA TYR A 800 20.85 -14.77 -19.27
C TYR A 800 21.04 -15.58 -20.55
N SER A 801 22.24 -15.53 -21.11
CA SER A 801 22.74 -16.52 -22.07
C SER A 801 24.20 -16.86 -21.76
N GLY A 802 24.55 -18.15 -21.75
CA GLY A 802 25.93 -18.56 -21.53
C GLY A 802 26.13 -20.07 -21.57
N ALA A 803 27.29 -20.54 -21.13
CA ALA A 803 27.65 -21.96 -21.18
C ALA A 803 27.35 -22.74 -19.89
N VAL A 804 26.85 -22.05 -18.86
CA VAL A 804 26.72 -22.59 -17.50
C VAL A 804 25.24 -22.76 -17.16
N ASP A 805 24.90 -23.90 -16.58
CA ASP A 805 23.59 -24.15 -15.99
C ASP A 805 23.65 -23.79 -14.51
N PHE A 806 22.94 -22.72 -14.10
CA PHE A 806 22.97 -22.22 -12.74
C PHE A 806 21.78 -22.75 -11.94
N ALA A 807 22.04 -23.26 -10.73
CA ALA A 807 20.98 -23.70 -9.82
C ALA A 807 20.26 -22.49 -9.20
N SER A 808 18.93 -22.57 -9.11
CA SER A 808 18.07 -21.46 -8.64
C SER A 808 18.18 -21.14 -7.16
N GLU A 809 18.68 -22.09 -6.37
CA GLU A 809 18.86 -21.97 -4.93
C GLU A 809 20.12 -21.16 -4.57
N LEU A 810 21.04 -21.04 -5.53
CA LEU A 810 22.33 -20.38 -5.35
C LEU A 810 22.25 -18.89 -5.68
N VAL A 811 23.05 -18.12 -4.96
CA VAL A 811 23.11 -16.65 -5.08
C VAL A 811 24.48 -16.26 -5.64
N PHE A 812 24.49 -15.25 -6.51
CA PHE A 812 25.65 -14.83 -7.28
C PHE A 812 25.84 -13.31 -7.25
N LEU A 813 27.10 -12.90 -7.43
CA LEU A 813 27.45 -11.58 -7.94
C LEU A 813 27.78 -11.71 -9.42
N VAL A 814 27.24 -10.81 -10.25
CA VAL A 814 27.49 -10.77 -11.69
C VAL A 814 28.02 -9.39 -12.07
N ASP A 815 29.24 -9.33 -12.59
CA ASP A 815 29.82 -8.11 -13.16
C ASP A 815 29.52 -8.06 -14.66
N GLU A 816 28.72 -7.07 -15.06
CA GLU A 816 28.25 -6.91 -16.42
C GLU A 816 29.40 -6.54 -17.38
N ALA A 817 30.37 -5.75 -16.90
CA ALA A 817 31.48 -5.26 -17.72
C ALA A 817 32.46 -6.39 -18.07
N SER A 818 32.82 -7.23 -17.11
CA SER A 818 33.72 -8.37 -17.34
C SER A 818 33.00 -9.65 -17.79
N LYS A 819 31.65 -9.67 -17.76
CA LYS A 819 30.83 -10.86 -18.03
C LYS A 819 31.23 -12.04 -17.15
N THR A 820 31.51 -11.75 -15.87
CA THR A 820 31.89 -12.76 -14.89
C THR A 820 30.87 -12.87 -13.77
N ALA A 821 30.74 -14.07 -13.21
CA ALA A 821 29.94 -14.30 -12.02
C ALA A 821 30.72 -15.05 -10.95
N ILE A 822 30.42 -14.76 -9.68
CA ILE A 822 30.98 -15.41 -8.50
C ILE A 822 29.83 -15.90 -7.65
N SER A 823 29.86 -17.18 -7.26
CA SER A 823 28.92 -17.73 -6.29
C SER A 823 29.20 -17.13 -4.91
N VAL A 824 28.16 -16.59 -4.27
CA VAL A 824 28.22 -16.11 -2.88
C VAL A 824 27.53 -17.09 -1.92
N SER A 825 27.00 -18.19 -2.43
CA SER A 825 26.63 -19.36 -1.63
C SER A 825 27.88 -20.09 -1.13
N PRO A 826 27.87 -20.67 0.08
CA PRO A 826 26.71 -20.88 0.95
C PRO A 826 26.38 -19.73 1.92
N PHE A 827 27.05 -18.58 1.87
CA PHE A 827 26.74 -17.48 2.81
C PHE A 827 25.35 -16.88 2.59
N PHE A 828 24.91 -16.86 1.34
CA PHE A 828 23.57 -16.48 0.93
C PHE A 828 22.91 -17.63 0.16
N LEU A 829 21.65 -17.92 0.47
CA LEU A 829 20.83 -18.93 -0.21
C LEU A 829 19.49 -18.31 -0.60
N SER A 830 18.99 -18.62 -1.79
CA SER A 830 17.64 -18.24 -2.18
C SER A 830 16.61 -18.91 -1.26
N GLY A 831 15.43 -18.29 -1.10
CA GLY A 831 14.35 -18.81 -0.28
C GLY A 831 13.77 -20.16 -0.71
N ASP A 832 14.01 -20.55 -1.96
CA ASP A 832 13.48 -21.76 -2.60
C ASP A 832 14.24 -23.05 -2.25
N VAL A 833 15.17 -23.03 -1.28
CA VAL A 833 15.80 -24.26 -0.77
C VAL A 833 14.69 -25.21 -0.33
N ALA A 834 14.51 -26.29 -1.09
CA ALA A 834 13.33 -27.18 -1.19
C ALA A 834 12.92 -27.91 0.11
N VAL A 835 12.66 -27.17 1.18
CA VAL A 835 12.26 -27.71 2.48
C VAL A 835 10.84 -27.27 2.75
N GLY A 836 9.98 -28.23 3.10
CA GLY A 836 8.65 -28.01 3.66
C GLY A 836 8.66 -27.32 5.03
N THR A 837 9.58 -26.40 5.27
CA THR A 837 9.48 -25.41 6.32
C THR A 837 8.41 -24.39 5.95
N ASP A 838 7.71 -23.89 6.95
CA ASP A 838 6.67 -22.85 6.88
C ASP A 838 7.24 -21.46 6.45
N THR A 839 8.33 -21.47 5.67
CA THR A 839 9.16 -20.36 5.21
C THR A 839 8.67 -19.76 3.89
N GLY A 840 7.46 -20.10 3.42
CA GLY A 840 6.86 -19.68 2.14
C GLY A 840 6.67 -18.17 1.92
N LYS A 841 7.42 -17.33 2.65
CA LYS A 841 7.54 -15.87 2.52
C LYS A 841 9.00 -15.39 2.50
N CYS A 842 10.00 -16.26 2.62
CA CYS A 842 11.41 -15.85 2.66
C CYS A 842 11.99 -15.84 1.25
N ASN A 843 12.60 -14.72 0.83
CA ASN A 843 13.26 -14.60 -0.48
C ASN A 843 14.78 -14.83 -0.42
N LEU A 844 15.39 -14.69 0.76
CA LEU A 844 16.84 -14.77 0.94
C LEU A 844 17.20 -15.16 2.38
N LEU A 845 18.02 -16.19 2.52
CA LEU A 845 18.60 -16.68 3.77
C LEU A 845 20.07 -16.25 3.86
N VAL A 846 20.49 -15.85 5.06
CA VAL A 846 21.87 -15.40 5.35
C VAL A 846 22.45 -16.29 6.44
N LEU A 847 23.69 -16.77 6.26
CA LEU A 847 24.40 -17.54 7.27
C LEU A 847 24.54 -16.72 8.56
N ASP A 848 23.99 -17.23 9.65
CA ASP A 848 23.99 -16.62 10.98
C ASP A 848 25.08 -17.22 11.88
N GLY A 849 25.32 -18.52 11.79
CA GLY A 849 26.30 -19.17 12.64
C GLY A 849 26.76 -20.54 12.17
N ILE A 850 27.90 -20.95 12.73
CA ILE A 850 28.52 -22.26 12.54
C ILE A 850 28.71 -22.87 13.93
N GLU A 851 28.10 -24.03 14.16
CA GLU A 851 28.13 -24.75 15.43
C GLU A 851 28.78 -26.14 15.27
N GLY A 852 28.95 -26.86 16.39
CA GLY A 852 29.34 -28.27 16.36
C GLY A 852 30.77 -28.56 15.86
N ARG A 853 31.69 -27.58 15.88
CA ARG A 853 33.03 -27.65 15.26
C ARG A 853 32.99 -27.63 13.72
N GLY A 854 32.08 -26.86 13.12
CA GLY A 854 31.99 -26.73 11.66
C GLY A 854 31.12 -27.78 10.98
N SER A 855 30.27 -28.47 11.76
CA SER A 855 29.41 -29.55 11.25
C SER A 855 27.94 -29.17 11.16
N ASP A 856 27.55 -28.02 11.71
CA ASP A 856 26.16 -27.56 11.68
C ASP A 856 26.09 -26.05 11.37
N PHE A 857 25.10 -25.67 10.57
CA PHE A 857 24.99 -24.35 9.96
C PHE A 857 23.61 -23.77 10.24
N SER A 858 23.57 -22.53 10.75
CA SER A 858 22.33 -21.81 11.00
C SER A 858 22.19 -20.62 10.04
N TYR A 859 20.98 -20.45 9.53
CA TYR A 859 20.60 -19.37 8.62
C TYR A 859 19.44 -18.58 9.20
N ILE A 860 19.43 -17.29 8.93
CA ILE A 860 18.32 -16.42 9.26
C ILE A 860 17.72 -15.80 7.99
N PRO A 861 16.39 -15.66 7.91
CA PRO A 861 15.77 -14.93 6.83
C PRO A 861 16.06 -13.43 6.94
N VAL A 862 16.24 -12.75 5.80
CA VAL A 862 16.39 -11.28 5.76
C VAL A 862 15.13 -10.59 6.29
N GLN A 863 13.96 -11.09 5.91
CA GLN A 863 12.66 -10.68 6.46
C GLN A 863 12.35 -11.48 7.74
N GLU A 864 11.58 -10.92 8.68
CA GLU A 864 11.21 -11.63 9.92
C GLU A 864 10.58 -13.00 9.63
N GLY A 865 11.15 -14.05 10.23
CA GLY A 865 10.71 -15.44 10.06
C GLY A 865 11.50 -16.39 10.95
N LYS A 866 11.12 -17.67 10.95
CA LYS A 866 11.88 -18.72 11.65
C LYS A 866 13.21 -18.95 10.90
N GLY A 867 14.31 -18.95 11.64
CA GLY A 867 15.62 -19.35 11.11
C GLY A 867 15.64 -20.83 10.72
N LEU A 868 16.60 -21.19 9.86
CA LEU A 868 16.84 -22.56 9.41
C LEU A 868 18.12 -23.08 10.07
N LYS A 869 18.02 -24.19 10.81
CA LYS A 869 19.17 -24.97 11.26
C LYS A 869 19.30 -26.20 10.37
N VAL A 870 20.40 -26.28 9.62
CA VAL A 870 20.58 -27.33 8.60
C VAL A 870 20.59 -28.72 9.23
N GLY A 871 21.23 -28.90 10.38
CA GLY A 871 21.30 -30.19 11.08
C GLY A 871 19.96 -30.74 11.57
N ASP A 872 18.92 -29.91 11.67
CA ASP A 872 17.59 -30.34 12.13
C ASP A 872 16.79 -31.07 11.03
N TYR A 873 17.24 -31.02 9.76
CA TYR A 873 16.51 -31.55 8.61
C TYR A 873 17.36 -32.51 7.78
N THR A 874 16.97 -33.78 7.76
CA THR A 874 17.63 -34.83 6.96
C THR A 874 17.58 -34.59 5.46
N CYS A 875 16.55 -33.89 4.95
CA CYS A 875 16.47 -33.51 3.54
C CYS A 875 17.50 -32.45 3.13
N LEU A 876 18.22 -31.83 4.07
CA LEU A 876 19.26 -30.84 3.81
C LEU A 876 20.69 -31.39 3.91
N ASP A 877 20.87 -32.72 3.96
CA ASP A 877 22.19 -33.33 4.07
C ASP A 877 23.14 -32.93 2.92
N ASP A 878 22.61 -32.67 1.73
CA ASP A 878 23.44 -32.22 0.60
C ASP A 878 23.89 -30.77 0.75
N LEU A 879 23.03 -29.89 1.27
CA LEU A 879 23.42 -28.53 1.66
C LEU A 879 24.48 -28.56 2.77
N LYS A 880 24.32 -29.46 3.75
CA LYS A 880 25.27 -29.66 4.84
C LYS A 880 26.66 -30.07 4.32
N LYS A 881 26.71 -31.01 3.37
CA LYS A 881 27.96 -31.43 2.71
C LYS A 881 28.57 -30.28 1.91
N PHE A 882 27.77 -29.57 1.11
CA PHE A 882 28.22 -28.42 0.33
C PHE A 882 28.86 -27.34 1.22
N CYS A 883 28.21 -26.99 2.34
CA CYS A 883 28.76 -26.05 3.31
C CYS A 883 30.09 -26.55 3.92
N ALA A 884 30.14 -27.81 4.35
CA ALA A 884 31.34 -28.38 4.95
C ALA A 884 32.52 -28.40 3.97
N GLU A 885 32.29 -28.77 2.70
CA GLU A 885 33.32 -28.78 1.66
C GLU A 885 33.80 -27.36 1.34
N PHE A 886 32.89 -26.40 1.22
CA PHE A 886 33.22 -25.00 0.95
C PHE A 886 34.14 -24.42 2.04
N PHE A 887 33.79 -24.57 3.32
CA PHE A 887 34.57 -23.98 4.41
C PHE A 887 35.90 -24.70 4.70
N ILE A 888 36.10 -25.92 4.20
CA ILE A 888 37.38 -26.63 4.26
C ILE A 888 38.28 -26.29 3.04
N GLY A 889 37.75 -25.57 2.05
CA GLY A 889 38.46 -25.14 0.84
C GLY A 889 38.43 -26.15 -0.31
N ASN A 890 37.53 -27.14 -0.25
CA ASN A 890 37.34 -28.18 -1.27
C ASN A 890 36.05 -28.02 -2.08
N GLY A 891 35.17 -27.07 -1.69
CA GLY A 891 33.89 -26.83 -2.37
C GLY A 891 34.04 -26.04 -3.67
N PRO A 892 32.99 -25.97 -4.50
CA PRO A 892 33.01 -25.26 -5.77
C PRO A 892 33.05 -23.74 -5.54
N SER A 893 34.26 -23.18 -5.49
CA SER A 893 34.51 -21.75 -5.56
C SER A 893 35.22 -21.45 -6.89
N GLY A 894 34.49 -20.88 -7.84
CA GLY A 894 35.04 -20.58 -9.16
C GLY A 894 34.44 -19.32 -9.76
N ILE A 895 35.25 -18.62 -10.56
CA ILE A 895 34.79 -17.51 -11.40
C ILE A 895 34.18 -18.10 -12.66
N PHE A 896 32.89 -17.85 -12.86
CA PHE A 896 32.21 -18.21 -14.10
C PHE A 896 32.45 -17.09 -15.12
N ARG A 897 32.87 -17.44 -16.33
CA ARG A 897 33.13 -16.49 -17.43
C ARG A 897 32.08 -16.64 -18.52
N ASN A 898 31.94 -15.60 -19.34
CA ASN A 898 30.96 -15.53 -20.43
C ASN A 898 29.52 -15.61 -19.91
N VAL A 899 29.25 -14.91 -18.81
CA VAL A 899 27.91 -14.72 -18.27
C VAL A 899 27.35 -13.46 -18.91
N GLU A 900 26.51 -13.61 -19.94
CA GLU A 900 25.92 -12.49 -20.66
C GLU A 900 24.54 -12.20 -20.09
N LEU A 901 24.39 -11.01 -19.51
CA LEU A 901 23.09 -10.44 -19.16
C LEU A 901 22.71 -9.43 -20.22
N SER A 902 21.46 -9.46 -20.66
CA SER A 902 20.85 -8.40 -21.47
C SER A 902 19.62 -7.87 -20.76
N GLU A 903 19.41 -6.55 -20.82
CA GLU A 903 18.18 -5.93 -20.31
C GLU A 903 16.97 -6.66 -20.90
N ARG A 904 16.07 -7.08 -20.00
CA ARG A 904 14.76 -7.52 -20.41
C ARG A 904 13.98 -6.23 -20.63
N HIS A 905 13.71 -5.87 -21.88
CA HIS A 905 12.73 -4.83 -22.17
C HIS A 905 11.41 -5.28 -21.53
N THR A 906 11.09 -4.68 -20.39
CA THR A 906 9.80 -4.76 -19.72
C THR A 906 8.74 -4.14 -20.62
#